data_AF-A0A433X2T9-F1
#
_entry.id   AF-A0A433X2T9-F1
#
_cell.length_a   1.000
_cell.length_b   1.000
_cell.length_c   1.000
_cell.angle_alpha   90.00
_cell.angle_beta   90.00
_cell.angle_gamma   90.00
#
_symmetry.space_group_name_H-M   'P 1'
#
loop_
_entity.id
_entity.type
_entity.pdbx_description
1 polymer ?
#
loop_
_entity_poly.entity_id
_entity_poly.type
_entity_poly.pdbx_seq_one_letter_code
_entity_poly.pdbx_strand_id
1 'polypeptide(L)'
;MFDKERSERGAVTIFLIIIFAFIFAFVSIFIDYSRMSALQAQSEQISHAAVRSVLSAYDPDLLDRYGLFAYGGTDENYIMSKVLKDEFSLLTRSDDLSIMKAKLDSSSVQLERPLGTYPVFTQQIREQMKYKAPIDFTIEVVNKFKPMSSVMKEASNTVDVMGKLQKLYDEREDKLNQLVDHQKKSAAAVQELSSWVTSRGTSSIPDEPLNGSISSLRDAAAQFEDYKSKTEEDSKRKPVDRMYDTQISSYTNGVSQAFNHVTRGHRNAAEKHQDHLPAAKELAEQVKLINDQMKQVIIDSENRSANNGYDQVGTGVSGADQAGSEEIRKIREQSRKLLLPDSLLTQIETNIEDQRVSFTRLDGQVSRLLTQEGSLHSITGSSGPIKNSIMTTGQEADNYLRKFVDSGGALDQESKQIESYRSYDEARKKTEQEAKGKLEQAGNILKQLSGLKDKMDAKQEEFNTLEGYFKENINLNATGSSGGAGQASSSSDPYASGQQSMDNMDSLYGSMSSLLSGMTDNCYQMEYAADYFEHFDVTKLKDIVKSGGSGSLNSVLDQFGPEQQEMEYILYGFHNPGGNVAAAYGEIFASRLAVRTMEGFIKNSSAGNPLLILALALLYGIEHAIQDMVTLCEKGSIPLSDYFKVELSYRDYLRIFMLLHGQSDERLSRMLALIRLNTGINPDQRNTYISSEVTIAMPLWFLPGVAKALNASGVLEGRVEGNQYYAVKKADYSY
;
A
#
# COMPACT_ATOMS: atom_id res chain seq x y z
N MET A 1 -112.26 48.15 37.68
CA MET A 1 -111.44 49.31 37.35
C MET A 1 -110.03 48.96 37.78
N PHE A 2 -109.12 48.90 36.82
CA PHE A 2 -107.78 48.33 36.91
C PHE A 2 -106.87 49.12 37.86
N ASP A 3 -105.97 48.44 38.60
CA ASP A 3 -104.69 49.04 38.96
C ASP A 3 -103.53 48.01 39.00
N LYS A 4 -102.94 47.88 37.81
CA LYS A 4 -101.53 47.78 37.39
C LYS A 4 -100.34 47.52 38.34
N GLU A 5 -100.47 47.04 39.58
CA GLU A 5 -99.29 46.87 40.47
C GLU A 5 -98.81 45.43 40.73
N ARG A 6 -99.44 44.40 40.16
CA ARG A 6 -99.01 42.99 40.38
C ARG A 6 -98.06 42.43 39.32
N SER A 7 -97.70 43.20 38.29
CA SER A 7 -96.91 42.73 37.13
C SER A 7 -95.38 42.87 37.29
N GLU A 8 -94.87 43.65 38.25
CA GLU A 8 -93.44 44.03 38.26
C GLU A 8 -92.57 43.29 39.29
N ARG A 9 -93.16 42.61 40.29
CA ARG A 9 -92.38 41.85 41.29
C ARG A 9 -91.81 40.52 40.78
N GLY A 10 -92.39 39.96 39.71
CA GLY A 10 -91.85 38.78 39.02
C GLY A 10 -90.81 39.12 37.96
N ALA A 11 -90.93 40.27 37.29
CA ALA A 11 -90.07 40.66 36.17
C ALA A 11 -88.60 40.87 36.58
N VAL A 12 -88.35 41.51 37.72
CA VAL A 12 -86.98 41.72 38.26
C VAL A 12 -86.35 40.38 38.66
N THR A 13 -87.13 39.47 39.26
CA THR A 13 -86.68 38.14 39.64
C THR A 13 -86.37 37.28 38.40
N ILE A 14 -87.23 37.32 37.37
CA ILE A 14 -87.00 36.62 36.09
C ILE A 14 -85.77 37.19 35.39
N PHE A 15 -85.60 38.51 35.36
CA PHE A 15 -84.44 39.17 34.76
C PHE A 15 -83.14 38.81 35.48
N LEU A 16 -83.13 38.81 36.82
CA LEU A 16 -82.00 38.34 37.63
C LEU A 16 -81.72 36.85 37.42
N ILE A 17 -82.73 36.00 37.29
CA ILE A 17 -82.56 34.57 36.99
C ILE A 17 -81.96 34.38 35.59
N ILE A 18 -82.38 35.16 34.59
CA ILE A 18 -81.82 35.10 33.23
C ILE A 18 -80.35 35.55 33.22
N ILE A 19 -80.03 36.67 33.89
CA ILE A 19 -78.64 37.15 34.02
C ILE A 19 -77.81 36.12 34.79
N PHE A 20 -78.32 35.59 35.89
CA PHE A 20 -77.63 34.58 36.68
C PHE A 20 -77.41 33.30 35.86
N ALA A 21 -78.40 32.85 35.09
CA ALA A 21 -78.26 31.70 34.20
C ALA A 21 -77.21 31.93 33.11
N PHE A 22 -77.13 33.14 32.54
CA PHE A 22 -76.12 33.50 31.55
C PHE A 22 -74.72 33.56 32.17
N ILE A 23 -74.56 34.22 33.32
CA ILE A 23 -73.29 34.26 34.06
C ILE A 23 -72.87 32.85 34.48
N PHE A 24 -73.80 32.04 34.98
CA PHE A 24 -73.54 30.66 35.37
C PHE A 24 -73.12 29.82 34.18
N ALA A 25 -73.78 29.93 33.03
CA ALA A 25 -73.39 29.25 31.80
C ALA A 25 -72.00 29.69 31.33
N PHE A 26 -71.69 30.99 31.36
CA PHE A 26 -70.37 31.52 30.99
C PHE A 26 -69.27 31.01 31.92
N VAL A 27 -69.47 31.08 33.24
CA VAL A 27 -68.54 30.56 34.26
C VAL A 27 -68.37 29.05 34.10
N SER A 28 -69.45 28.31 33.81
CA SER A 28 -69.41 26.86 33.58
C SER A 28 -68.56 26.50 32.36
N ILE A 29 -68.67 27.25 31.25
CA ILE A 29 -67.81 27.08 30.07
C ILE A 29 -66.35 27.35 30.42
N PHE A 30 -66.07 28.42 31.18
CA PHE A 30 -64.71 28.78 31.56
C PHE A 30 -64.07 27.75 32.50
N ILE A 31 -64.85 27.16 33.41
CA ILE A 31 -64.40 26.07 34.28
C ILE A 31 -64.07 24.82 33.46
N ASP A 32 -64.96 24.39 32.56
CA ASP A 32 -64.68 23.22 31.70
C ASP A 32 -63.50 23.49 30.76
N TYR A 33 -63.35 24.70 30.22
CA TYR A 33 -62.18 25.12 29.42
C TYR A 33 -60.88 25.09 30.23
N SER A 34 -60.87 25.67 31.42
CA SER A 34 -59.70 25.69 32.30
C SER A 34 -59.27 24.27 32.68
N ARG A 35 -60.24 23.37 32.94
CA ARG A 35 -59.98 21.95 33.20
C ARG A 35 -59.41 21.24 31.97
N MET A 36 -59.94 21.49 30.77
CA MET A 36 -59.42 20.91 29.52
C MET A 36 -57.97 21.38 29.25
N SER A 37 -57.68 22.68 29.40
CA SER A 37 -56.33 23.22 29.23
C SER A 37 -55.35 22.71 30.29
N ALA A 38 -55.80 22.56 31.54
CA ALA A 38 -54.98 21.96 32.60
C ALA A 38 -54.68 20.48 32.31
N LEU A 39 -55.67 19.73 31.78
CA LEU A 39 -55.46 18.35 31.34
C LEU A 39 -54.47 18.26 30.18
N GLN A 40 -54.50 19.20 29.23
CA GLN A 40 -53.54 19.28 28.12
C GLN A 40 -52.11 19.48 28.63
N ALA A 41 -51.87 20.43 29.54
CA ALA A 41 -50.54 20.66 30.11
C ALA A 41 -50.05 19.47 30.95
N GLN A 42 -50.94 18.89 31.77
CA GLN A 42 -50.58 17.77 32.65
C GLN A 42 -50.35 16.47 31.87
N SER A 43 -51.16 16.18 30.85
CA SER A 43 -50.98 15.02 29.98
C SER A 43 -49.64 15.05 29.26
N GLU A 44 -49.18 16.24 28.84
CA GLU A 44 -47.88 16.41 28.19
C GLU A 44 -46.71 16.13 29.15
N GLN A 45 -46.74 16.69 30.36
CA GLN A 45 -45.73 16.44 31.38
C GLN A 45 -45.64 14.95 31.76
N ILE A 46 -46.79 14.32 31.99
CA ILE A 46 -46.88 12.90 32.33
C ILE A 46 -46.40 12.03 31.16
N SER A 47 -46.76 12.37 29.92
CA SER A 47 -46.31 11.62 28.74
C SER A 47 -44.78 11.68 28.60
N HIS A 48 -44.15 12.85 28.75
CA HIS A 48 -42.69 12.95 28.74
C HIS A 48 -42.02 12.22 29.90
N ALA A 49 -42.58 12.28 31.12
CA ALA A 49 -42.08 11.54 32.27
C ALA A 49 -42.18 10.02 32.06
N ALA A 50 -43.28 9.56 31.48
CA ALA A 50 -43.51 8.15 31.19
C ALA A 50 -42.55 7.62 30.13
N VAL A 51 -42.34 8.36 29.04
CA VAL A 51 -41.36 8.00 28.00
C VAL A 51 -39.93 7.95 28.56
N ARG A 52 -39.53 8.93 29.39
CA ARG A 52 -38.23 8.89 30.09
C ARG A 52 -38.11 7.69 31.02
N SER A 53 -39.19 7.32 31.69
CA SER A 53 -39.22 6.15 32.57
C SER A 53 -39.08 4.85 31.77
N VAL A 54 -39.67 4.76 30.58
CA VAL A 54 -39.44 3.61 29.68
C VAL A 54 -37.98 3.55 29.24
N LEU A 55 -37.38 4.64 28.76
CA LEU A 55 -35.94 4.64 28.44
C LEU A 55 -35.01 4.59 29.67
N SER A 56 -35.52 4.67 30.90
CA SER A 56 -34.67 4.38 32.07
C SER A 56 -34.35 2.89 32.20
N ALA A 57 -35.13 2.02 31.56
CA ALA A 57 -34.87 0.58 31.47
C ALA A 57 -33.89 0.27 30.33
N TYR A 58 -32.71 0.89 30.37
CA TYR A 58 -31.62 0.57 29.44
C TYR A 58 -30.96 -0.78 29.78
N ASP A 59 -30.20 -1.34 28.84
CA ASP A 59 -29.43 -2.56 29.03
C ASP A 59 -28.11 -2.25 29.77
N PRO A 60 -27.92 -2.71 31.02
CA PRO A 60 -26.74 -2.35 31.80
C PRO A 60 -25.45 -2.94 31.25
N ASP A 61 -25.49 -4.11 30.57
CA ASP A 61 -24.26 -4.73 30.05
C ASP A 61 -23.69 -3.92 28.88
N LEU A 62 -24.55 -3.35 28.03
CA LEU A 62 -24.14 -2.43 26.96
C LEU A 62 -23.55 -1.12 27.51
N LEU A 63 -24.10 -0.60 28.60
CA LEU A 63 -23.60 0.62 29.23
C LEU A 63 -22.25 0.39 29.92
N ASP A 64 -22.16 -0.65 30.76
CA ASP A 64 -20.99 -0.89 31.60
C ASP A 64 -19.77 -1.32 30.77
N ARG A 65 -19.99 -2.16 29.75
CA ARG A 65 -18.88 -2.70 28.93
C ARG A 65 -18.53 -1.86 27.71
N TYR A 66 -19.49 -1.12 27.15
CA TYR A 66 -19.30 -0.39 25.89
C TYR A 66 -19.71 1.08 25.95
N GLY A 67 -20.30 1.55 27.05
CA GLY A 67 -20.79 2.94 27.13
C GLY A 67 -21.96 3.23 26.18
N LEU A 68 -22.68 2.20 25.74
CA LEU A 68 -23.78 2.31 24.78
C LEU A 68 -25.13 2.28 25.49
N PHE A 69 -26.07 3.08 24.99
CA PHE A 69 -27.44 3.11 25.49
C PHE A 69 -28.40 2.44 24.51
N ALA A 70 -29.08 1.40 24.96
CA ALA A 70 -30.22 0.83 24.26
C ALA A 70 -31.22 0.23 25.24
N TYR A 71 -32.47 0.08 24.81
CA TYR A 71 -33.55 -0.42 25.66
C TYR A 71 -33.37 -1.90 26.05
N GLY A 72 -33.42 -2.20 27.35
CA GLY A 72 -33.06 -3.46 28.01
C GLY A 72 -34.11 -4.59 27.95
N GLY A 73 -34.98 -4.57 26.94
CA GLY A 73 -35.87 -5.71 26.61
C GLY A 73 -37.00 -6.01 27.60
N THR A 74 -37.27 -5.14 28.58
CA THR A 74 -38.49 -5.24 29.40
C THR A 74 -39.72 -4.91 28.55
N ASP A 75 -40.94 -5.33 28.91
CA ASP A 75 -42.14 -4.94 28.16
C ASP A 75 -42.40 -3.42 28.29
N GLU A 76 -42.25 -2.71 27.17
CA GLU A 76 -42.38 -1.26 27.08
C GLU A 76 -43.80 -0.76 27.39
N ASN A 77 -44.83 -1.52 26.98
CA ASN A 77 -46.22 -1.18 27.24
C ASN A 77 -46.55 -1.39 28.72
N TYR A 78 -45.93 -2.38 29.36
CA TYR A 78 -46.06 -2.59 30.80
C TYR A 78 -45.47 -1.42 31.59
N ILE A 79 -44.23 -0.99 31.31
CA ILE A 79 -43.61 0.14 32.02
C ILE A 79 -44.42 1.42 31.80
N MET A 80 -44.75 1.72 30.54
CA MET A 80 -45.54 2.90 30.18
C MET A 80 -46.88 2.91 30.91
N SER A 81 -47.66 1.83 30.82
CA SER A 81 -48.98 1.76 31.44
C SER A 81 -48.91 1.79 32.97
N LYS A 82 -47.86 1.22 33.58
CA LYS A 82 -47.65 1.26 35.02
C LYS A 82 -47.34 2.67 35.50
N VAL A 83 -46.38 3.36 34.87
CA VAL A 83 -46.01 4.75 35.24
C VAL A 83 -47.20 5.68 35.08
N LEU A 84 -47.93 5.58 33.96
CA LEU A 84 -49.13 6.38 33.73
C LEU A 84 -50.21 6.10 34.78
N LYS A 85 -50.52 4.83 35.08
CA LYS A 85 -51.53 4.48 36.09
C LYS A 85 -51.13 4.92 37.50
N ASP A 86 -49.86 4.75 37.87
CA ASP A 86 -49.34 5.14 39.18
C ASP A 86 -49.45 6.67 39.34
N GLU A 87 -49.05 7.45 38.32
CA GLU A 87 -49.18 8.92 38.34
C GLU A 87 -50.64 9.39 38.41
N PHE A 88 -51.55 8.81 37.61
CA PHE A 88 -52.98 9.13 37.72
C PHE A 88 -53.58 8.72 39.07
N SER A 89 -53.08 7.64 39.68
CA SER A 89 -53.52 7.21 41.01
C SER A 89 -53.03 8.15 42.12
N LEU A 90 -51.82 8.69 42.00
CA LEU A 90 -51.27 9.69 42.92
C LEU A 90 -52.05 11.01 42.86
N LEU A 91 -52.41 11.45 41.65
CA LEU A 91 -53.28 12.61 41.43
C LEU A 91 -54.69 12.42 42.00
N THR A 92 -55.16 11.18 42.10
CA THR A 92 -56.46 10.85 42.69
C THR A 92 -56.40 10.77 44.22
N ARG A 93 -55.22 10.49 44.80
CA ARG A 93 -55.02 10.28 46.25
C ARG A 93 -54.76 11.56 47.05
N SER A 94 -54.37 12.66 46.40
CA SER A 94 -54.29 13.94 47.10
C SER A 94 -55.71 14.42 47.41
N ASP A 95 -56.10 14.36 48.70
CA ASP A 95 -57.45 14.65 49.23
C ASP A 95 -57.97 16.07 48.94
N ASP A 96 -57.18 16.93 48.28
CA ASP A 96 -57.48 18.36 48.15
C ASP A 96 -57.94 18.77 46.72
N LEU A 97 -57.68 18.00 45.65
CA LEU A 97 -57.94 18.46 44.27
C LEU A 97 -58.32 17.35 43.25
N SER A 98 -59.36 16.54 43.51
CA SER A 98 -59.95 15.62 42.50
C SER A 98 -60.82 16.34 41.44
N ILE A 99 -60.35 17.48 40.92
CA ILE A 99 -61.11 18.34 39.99
C ILE A 99 -61.13 17.76 38.57
N MET A 100 -60.14 16.97 38.18
CA MET A 100 -60.07 16.43 36.81
C MET A 100 -60.71 15.05 36.66
N LYS A 101 -60.60 14.14 37.65
CA LYS A 101 -61.02 12.72 37.50
C LYS A 101 -60.54 12.09 36.19
N ALA A 102 -59.35 12.48 35.74
CA ALA A 102 -58.74 12.00 34.51
C ALA A 102 -58.38 10.51 34.65
N LYS A 103 -58.52 9.75 33.56
CA LYS A 103 -58.13 8.35 33.50
C LYS A 103 -57.39 8.07 32.20
N LEU A 104 -56.42 7.17 32.28
CA LEU A 104 -55.78 6.61 31.10
C LEU A 104 -56.83 5.84 30.28
N ASP A 105 -57.01 6.22 29.02
CA ASP A 105 -57.88 5.54 28.06
C ASP A 105 -57.06 4.49 27.29
N SER A 106 -55.97 4.93 26.65
CA SER A 106 -55.04 4.08 25.93
C SER A 106 -53.62 4.63 25.97
N SER A 107 -52.64 3.75 25.80
CA SER A 107 -51.24 4.09 25.59
C SER A 107 -50.65 3.14 24.56
N SER A 108 -49.92 3.66 23.58
CA SER A 108 -49.12 2.86 22.65
C SER A 108 -47.67 3.32 22.67
N VAL A 109 -46.77 2.37 22.47
CA VAL A 109 -45.33 2.61 22.39
C VAL A 109 -44.79 2.01 21.09
N GLN A 110 -43.97 2.78 20.40
CA GLN A 110 -43.20 2.37 19.24
C GLN A 110 -41.73 2.59 19.55
N LEU A 111 -40.96 1.51 19.50
CA LEU A 111 -39.51 1.55 19.63
C LEU A 111 -38.89 1.62 18.24
N GLU A 112 -37.99 2.57 18.03
CA GLU A 112 -37.35 2.83 16.74
C GLU A 112 -35.84 3.01 16.90
N ARG A 113 -35.15 3.18 15.75
CA ARG A 113 -33.72 3.44 15.67
C ARG A 113 -32.88 2.36 16.37
N PRO A 114 -32.78 1.16 15.77
CA PRO A 114 -31.97 0.09 16.31
C PRO A 114 -30.50 0.52 16.44
N LEU A 115 -29.86 0.13 17.53
CA LEU A 115 -28.46 0.39 17.82
C LEU A 115 -27.56 -0.16 16.71
N GLY A 116 -27.94 -1.29 16.10
CA GLY A 116 -27.21 -1.90 14.98
C GLY A 116 -27.15 -1.06 13.71
N THR A 117 -27.89 0.06 13.61
CA THR A 117 -27.84 0.94 12.44
C THR A 117 -26.66 1.91 12.50
N TYR A 118 -25.94 2.09 11.39
CA TYR A 118 -24.71 2.91 11.38
C TYR A 118 -24.91 4.36 11.87
N PRO A 119 -25.99 5.08 11.51
CA PRO A 119 -26.18 6.45 11.99
C PRO A 119 -26.34 6.51 13.52
N VAL A 120 -27.06 5.55 14.10
CA VAL A 120 -27.32 5.49 15.54
C VAL A 120 -26.03 5.12 16.28
N PHE A 121 -25.34 4.08 15.82
CA PHE A 121 -24.11 3.62 16.46
C PHE A 121 -23.01 4.68 16.39
N THR A 122 -22.82 5.31 15.22
CA THR A 122 -21.84 6.39 15.04
C THR A 122 -22.15 7.59 15.93
N GLN A 123 -23.44 7.94 16.09
CA GLN A 123 -23.83 9.02 17.00
C GLN A 123 -23.48 8.69 18.46
N GLN A 124 -23.72 7.48 18.93
CA GLN A 124 -23.36 7.09 20.30
C GLN A 124 -21.84 7.06 20.52
N ILE A 125 -21.08 6.51 19.57
CA ILE A 125 -19.60 6.57 19.60
C ILE A 125 -19.13 8.03 19.70
N ARG A 126 -19.72 8.92 18.88
CA ARG A 126 -19.36 10.33 18.87
C ARG A 126 -19.65 10.99 20.22
N GLU A 127 -20.83 10.81 20.80
CA GLU A 127 -21.16 11.41 22.10
C GLU A 127 -20.24 10.87 23.21
N GLN A 128 -19.90 9.58 23.15
CA GLN A 128 -19.01 8.96 24.12
C GLN A 128 -17.56 9.44 24.01
N MET A 129 -17.10 9.77 22.79
CA MET A 129 -15.71 10.14 22.52
C MET A 129 -15.46 11.64 22.34
N LYS A 130 -16.51 12.46 22.24
CA LYS A 130 -16.47 13.90 21.95
C LYS A 130 -15.43 14.68 22.76
N TYR A 131 -15.24 14.30 24.02
CA TYR A 131 -14.32 14.98 24.93
C TYR A 131 -13.02 14.20 25.19
N LYS A 132 -13.02 12.87 25.01
CA LYS A 132 -11.86 12.00 25.27
C LYS A 132 -10.89 12.01 24.09
N ALA A 133 -11.41 11.67 22.92
CA ALA A 133 -10.62 11.46 21.71
C ALA A 133 -9.73 12.65 21.29
N PRO A 134 -10.16 13.93 21.38
CA PRO A 134 -9.28 15.05 21.01
C PRO A 134 -8.05 15.18 21.93
N ILE A 135 -8.20 14.86 23.21
CA ILE A 135 -7.16 15.00 24.24
C ILE A 135 -6.16 13.85 24.11
N ASP A 136 -6.67 12.62 24.09
CA ASP A 136 -5.85 11.41 24.09
C ASP A 136 -5.05 11.31 22.79
N PHE A 137 -5.65 11.60 21.63
CA PHE A 137 -4.97 11.49 20.34
C PHE A 137 -3.89 12.56 20.12
N THR A 138 -4.19 13.84 20.41
CA THR A 138 -3.26 14.94 20.13
C THR A 138 -1.99 14.82 20.98
N ILE A 139 -2.16 14.43 22.25
CA ILE A 139 -1.05 14.28 23.19
C ILE A 139 -0.25 13.01 22.89
N GLU A 140 -0.92 11.90 22.57
CA GLU A 140 -0.28 10.59 22.54
C GLU A 140 0.16 10.09 21.16
N VAL A 141 -0.34 10.64 20.05
CA VAL A 141 0.01 10.16 18.70
C VAL A 141 0.74 11.24 17.89
N VAL A 142 0.11 12.38 17.61
CA VAL A 142 0.69 13.39 16.70
C VAL A 142 2.00 13.97 17.25
N ASN A 143 2.04 14.30 18.53
CA ASN A 143 3.24 14.88 19.17
C ASN A 143 4.45 13.93 19.14
N LYS A 144 4.23 12.61 19.11
CA LYS A 144 5.30 11.60 19.08
C LYS A 144 6.03 11.57 17.74
N PHE A 145 5.33 11.80 16.63
CA PHE A 145 5.87 11.73 15.26
C PHE A 145 6.29 13.09 14.71
N LYS A 146 5.75 14.18 15.24
CA LYS A 146 6.06 15.55 14.79
C LYS A 146 7.56 15.84 14.62
N PRO A 147 8.47 15.47 15.56
CA PRO A 147 9.89 15.79 15.44
C PRO A 147 10.60 15.12 14.25
N MET A 148 10.11 13.96 13.78
CA MET A 148 10.75 13.20 12.70
C MET A 148 10.18 13.51 11.31
N SER A 149 9.20 14.41 11.17
CA SER A 149 8.52 14.65 9.90
C SER A 149 9.48 15.05 8.77
N SER A 150 10.42 15.95 9.05
CA SER A 150 11.39 16.43 8.05
C SER A 150 12.36 15.35 7.60
N VAL A 151 12.94 14.59 8.54
CA VAL A 151 13.91 13.54 8.20
C VAL A 151 13.22 12.36 7.50
N MET A 152 11.98 12.06 7.88
CA MET A 152 11.17 11.01 7.24
C MET A 152 10.77 11.38 5.81
N LYS A 153 10.38 12.65 5.59
CA LYS A 153 10.13 13.19 4.24
C LYS A 153 11.33 12.99 3.31
N GLU A 154 12.53 13.35 3.78
CA GLU A 154 13.75 13.20 2.99
C GLU A 154 14.09 11.71 2.75
N ALA A 155 13.88 10.85 3.74
CA ALA A 155 14.08 9.41 3.61
C ALA A 155 13.11 8.79 2.58
N SER A 156 11.81 9.07 2.69
CA SER A 156 10.79 8.62 1.74
C SER A 156 11.11 9.05 0.32
N ASN A 157 11.44 10.34 0.11
CA ASN A 157 11.85 10.85 -1.20
C ASN A 157 13.10 10.15 -1.73
N THR A 158 14.07 9.84 -0.87
CA THR A 158 15.30 9.17 -1.29
C THR A 158 15.06 7.72 -1.66
N VAL A 159 14.23 6.98 -0.91
CA VAL A 159 13.85 5.60 -1.24
C VAL A 159 13.06 5.55 -2.55
N ASP A 160 12.09 6.44 -2.76
CA ASP A 160 11.30 6.51 -4.01
C ASP A 160 12.17 6.70 -5.25
N VAL A 161 13.07 7.68 -5.21
CA VAL A 161 13.97 7.97 -6.32
C VAL A 161 14.93 6.84 -6.55
N MET A 162 15.66 6.44 -5.50
CA MET A 162 16.73 5.47 -5.64
C MET A 162 16.20 4.07 -5.95
N GLY A 163 15.00 3.71 -5.47
CA GLY A 163 14.33 2.46 -5.83
C GLY A 163 13.91 2.42 -7.30
N LYS A 164 13.40 3.53 -7.86
CA LYS A 164 13.13 3.64 -9.31
C LYS A 164 14.42 3.61 -10.13
N LEU A 165 15.44 4.34 -9.68
CA LEU A 165 16.74 4.39 -10.35
C LEU A 165 17.48 3.06 -10.32
N GLN A 166 17.38 2.28 -9.24
CA GLN A 166 18.03 0.97 -9.13
C GLN A 166 17.56 0.02 -10.23
N LYS A 167 16.25 -0.06 -10.48
CA LYS A 167 15.70 -0.92 -11.54
C LYS A 167 16.20 -0.52 -12.92
N LEU A 168 16.16 0.78 -13.23
CA LEU A 168 16.65 1.31 -14.50
C LEU A 168 18.16 1.15 -14.65
N TYR A 169 18.91 1.35 -13.56
CA TYR A 169 20.36 1.15 -13.53
C TYR A 169 20.70 -0.31 -13.87
N ASP A 170 20.09 -1.28 -13.20
CA ASP A 170 20.36 -2.70 -13.44
C ASP A 170 19.97 -3.14 -14.84
N GLU A 171 18.85 -2.64 -15.36
CA GLU A 171 18.47 -2.87 -16.75
C GLU A 171 19.53 -2.30 -17.72
N ARG A 172 19.97 -1.05 -17.51
CA ARG A 172 21.01 -0.42 -18.33
C ARG A 172 22.31 -1.20 -18.29
N GLU A 173 22.76 -1.65 -17.11
CA GLU A 173 24.01 -2.39 -16.96
C GLU A 173 23.97 -3.76 -17.63
N ASP A 174 22.83 -4.45 -17.61
CA ASP A 174 22.63 -5.69 -18.35
C ASP A 174 22.71 -5.46 -19.87
N LYS A 175 22.07 -4.40 -20.38
CA LYS A 175 22.14 -4.02 -21.80
C LYS A 175 23.57 -3.67 -22.23
N LEU A 176 24.33 -2.97 -21.38
CA LEU A 176 25.75 -2.70 -21.63
C LEU A 176 26.58 -3.99 -21.69
N ASN A 177 26.31 -4.98 -20.83
CA ASN A 177 27.00 -6.27 -20.88
C ASN A 177 26.71 -7.01 -22.18
N GLN A 178 25.45 -7.05 -22.61
CA GLN A 178 25.04 -7.66 -23.87
C GLN A 178 25.70 -6.95 -25.07
N LEU A 179 25.74 -5.61 -25.04
CA LEU A 179 26.35 -4.78 -26.08
C LEU A 179 27.83 -5.11 -26.26
N VAL A 180 28.60 -5.08 -25.16
CA VAL A 180 30.04 -5.36 -25.18
C VAL A 180 30.31 -6.80 -25.61
N ASP A 181 29.48 -7.76 -25.17
CA ASP A 181 29.58 -9.15 -25.60
C ASP A 181 29.36 -9.31 -27.11
N HIS A 182 28.39 -8.60 -27.69
CA HIS A 182 28.17 -8.58 -29.14
C HIS A 182 29.37 -8.02 -29.92
N GLN A 183 29.96 -6.91 -29.47
CA GLN A 183 31.17 -6.35 -30.09
C GLN A 183 32.38 -7.30 -29.97
N LYS A 184 32.54 -7.99 -28.83
CA LYS A 184 33.62 -8.96 -28.63
C LYS A 184 33.44 -10.21 -29.49
N LYS A 185 32.21 -10.73 -29.61
CA LYS A 185 31.88 -11.89 -30.46
C LYS A 185 32.14 -11.61 -31.94
N SER A 186 31.81 -10.43 -32.43
CA SER A 186 32.14 -10.03 -33.82
C SER A 186 33.66 -9.87 -33.99
N ALA A 187 34.34 -9.20 -33.04
CA ALA A 187 35.79 -8.99 -33.10
C ALA A 187 36.61 -10.29 -33.10
N ALA A 188 36.23 -11.27 -32.28
CA ALA A 188 36.93 -12.55 -32.16
C ALA A 188 36.97 -13.35 -33.48
N ALA A 189 35.96 -13.22 -34.34
CA ALA A 189 35.92 -13.92 -35.61
C ALA A 189 37.02 -13.45 -36.59
N VAL A 190 37.48 -12.20 -36.48
CA VAL A 190 38.61 -11.68 -37.27
C VAL A 190 39.93 -12.33 -36.87
N GLN A 191 40.08 -12.69 -35.59
CA GLN A 191 41.31 -13.32 -35.10
C GLN A 191 41.52 -14.71 -35.70
N GLU A 192 40.44 -15.49 -35.81
CA GLU A 192 40.47 -16.79 -36.49
C GLU A 192 40.83 -16.62 -37.98
N LEU A 193 40.17 -15.69 -38.68
CA LEU A 193 40.43 -15.37 -40.07
C LEU A 193 41.90 -14.94 -40.31
N SER A 194 42.42 -14.00 -39.50
CA SER A 194 43.74 -13.43 -39.75
C SER A 194 44.85 -14.47 -39.63
N SER A 195 44.68 -15.47 -38.75
CA SER A 195 45.68 -16.52 -38.52
C SER A 195 45.99 -17.36 -39.77
N TRP A 196 45.02 -17.50 -40.69
CA TRP A 196 45.19 -18.22 -41.95
C TRP A 196 45.65 -17.33 -43.11
N VAL A 197 45.61 -16.00 -42.96
CA VAL A 197 46.09 -15.06 -43.97
C VAL A 197 47.60 -14.88 -43.83
N THR A 198 48.05 -14.35 -42.69
CA THR A 198 49.46 -14.10 -42.41
C THR A 198 49.70 -13.84 -40.92
N SER A 199 50.95 -13.98 -40.46
CA SER A 199 51.36 -13.56 -39.13
C SER A 199 51.22 -12.05 -38.94
N ARG A 200 50.88 -11.62 -37.71
CA ARG A 200 50.81 -10.19 -37.35
C ARG A 200 52.15 -9.50 -37.62
N GLY A 201 52.10 -8.26 -38.11
CA GLY A 201 53.29 -7.44 -38.37
C GLY A 201 54.13 -7.86 -39.58
N THR A 202 53.62 -8.73 -40.47
CA THR A 202 54.36 -9.15 -41.68
C THR A 202 54.56 -7.97 -42.64
N SER A 203 55.82 -7.56 -42.85
CA SER A 203 56.20 -6.47 -43.77
C SER A 203 56.73 -6.93 -45.13
N SER A 204 57.09 -8.21 -45.25
CA SER A 204 57.62 -8.82 -46.48
C SER A 204 57.40 -10.33 -46.48
N ILE A 205 57.22 -10.92 -47.66
CA ILE A 205 57.10 -12.37 -47.84
C ILE A 205 58.27 -12.85 -48.72
N PRO A 206 59.40 -13.26 -48.12
CA PRO A 206 60.53 -13.80 -48.87
C PRO A 206 60.17 -15.13 -49.54
N ASP A 207 60.87 -15.50 -50.60
CA ASP A 207 60.73 -16.83 -51.19
C ASP A 207 61.30 -17.89 -50.25
N GLU A 208 60.57 -18.99 -50.10
CA GLU A 208 60.93 -20.12 -49.23
C GLU A 208 60.98 -21.42 -50.04
N PRO A 209 61.87 -22.37 -49.70
CA PRO A 209 61.88 -23.68 -50.35
C PRO A 209 60.58 -24.45 -50.10
N LEU A 210 60.15 -25.20 -51.11
CA LEU A 210 59.03 -26.13 -51.04
C LEU A 210 59.34 -27.22 -50.01
N ASN A 211 58.65 -27.16 -48.87
CA ASN A 211 58.87 -28.06 -47.73
C ASN A 211 57.65 -28.97 -47.47
N GLY A 212 56.58 -28.81 -48.24
CA GLY A 212 55.38 -29.65 -48.19
C GLY A 212 54.38 -29.30 -47.07
N SER A 213 54.56 -28.17 -46.37
CA SER A 213 53.64 -27.68 -45.34
C SER A 213 53.18 -26.25 -45.63
N ILE A 214 51.86 -26.06 -45.75
CA ILE A 214 51.21 -24.75 -45.92
C ILE A 214 50.27 -24.57 -44.73
N SER A 215 50.59 -23.63 -43.83
CA SER A 215 49.77 -23.31 -42.66
C SER A 215 49.00 -21.99 -42.79
N SER A 216 49.32 -21.20 -43.82
CA SER A 216 48.69 -19.93 -44.12
C SER A 216 48.85 -19.55 -45.60
N LEU A 217 48.11 -18.54 -46.06
CA LEU A 217 48.31 -17.98 -47.40
C LEU A 217 49.71 -17.34 -47.55
N ARG A 218 50.29 -16.82 -46.46
CA ARG A 218 51.69 -16.35 -46.45
C ARG A 218 52.65 -17.46 -46.87
N ASP A 219 52.52 -18.66 -46.31
CA ASP A 219 53.40 -19.79 -46.61
C ASP A 219 53.22 -20.25 -48.06
N ALA A 220 51.97 -20.27 -48.54
CA ALA A 220 51.65 -20.58 -49.92
C ALA A 220 52.36 -19.62 -50.89
N ALA A 221 52.27 -18.31 -50.63
CA ALA A 221 52.90 -17.31 -51.47
C ALA A 221 54.44 -17.31 -51.36
N ALA A 222 55.00 -17.67 -50.20
CA ALA A 222 56.44 -17.81 -50.01
C ALA A 222 57.02 -18.99 -50.80
N GLN A 223 56.32 -20.13 -50.83
CA GLN A 223 56.81 -21.35 -51.49
C GLN A 223 56.49 -21.42 -53.00
N PHE A 224 55.73 -20.47 -53.55
CA PHE A 224 55.23 -20.51 -54.93
C PHE A 224 56.33 -20.54 -56.00
N GLU A 225 57.39 -19.76 -55.86
CA GLU A 225 58.46 -19.70 -56.87
C GLU A 225 59.25 -21.03 -56.94
N ASP A 226 59.48 -21.69 -55.80
CA ASP A 226 60.11 -23.02 -55.76
C ASP A 226 59.16 -24.11 -56.27
N TYR A 227 57.85 -24.02 -55.97
CA TYR A 227 56.81 -24.86 -56.59
C TYR A 227 56.85 -24.77 -58.12
N LYS A 228 56.91 -23.55 -58.67
CA LYS A 228 56.96 -23.32 -60.12
C LYS A 228 58.21 -23.95 -60.73
N SER A 229 59.39 -23.70 -60.14
CA SER A 229 60.66 -24.25 -60.61
C SER A 229 60.65 -25.79 -60.63
N LYS A 230 60.20 -26.42 -59.54
CA LYS A 230 60.13 -27.88 -59.41
C LYS A 230 59.09 -28.51 -60.34
N THR A 231 57.94 -27.84 -60.53
CA THR A 231 56.89 -28.30 -61.45
C THR A 231 57.36 -28.24 -62.90
N GLU A 232 58.06 -27.17 -63.29
CA GLU A 232 58.66 -27.07 -64.63
C GLU A 232 59.76 -28.13 -64.84
N GLU A 233 60.56 -28.43 -63.82
CA GLU A 233 61.60 -29.46 -63.87
C GLU A 233 60.98 -30.86 -64.07
N ASP A 234 59.99 -31.24 -63.27
CA ASP A 234 59.30 -32.53 -63.39
C ASP A 234 58.45 -32.66 -64.66
N SER A 235 57.97 -31.55 -65.23
CA SER A 235 57.24 -31.56 -66.51
C SER A 235 58.11 -32.03 -67.70
N LYS A 236 59.43 -31.85 -67.60
CA LYS A 236 60.41 -32.24 -68.62
C LYS A 236 60.90 -33.69 -68.44
N ARG A 237 60.55 -34.35 -67.33
CA ARG A 237 60.96 -35.72 -66.98
C ARG A 237 59.88 -36.74 -67.35
N LYS A 238 60.29 -37.98 -67.62
CA LYS A 238 59.33 -39.10 -67.75
C LYS A 238 58.69 -39.38 -66.39
N PRO A 239 57.45 -39.92 -66.32
CA PRO A 239 56.75 -40.12 -65.04
C PRO A 239 57.52 -40.90 -63.98
N VAL A 240 58.34 -41.87 -64.37
CA VAL A 240 59.13 -42.70 -63.44
C VAL A 240 60.36 -41.96 -62.90
N ASP A 241 60.79 -40.89 -63.57
CA ASP A 241 62.01 -40.13 -63.24
C ASP A 241 61.69 -38.82 -62.48
N ARG A 242 60.41 -38.55 -62.18
CA ARG A 242 59.98 -37.34 -61.44
C ARG A 242 60.38 -37.42 -59.98
N MET A 243 60.87 -36.31 -59.43
CA MET A 243 61.46 -36.28 -58.08
C MET A 243 60.62 -35.49 -57.07
N TYR A 244 59.71 -34.63 -57.52
CA TYR A 244 59.01 -33.67 -56.67
C TYR A 244 57.48 -33.88 -56.64
N ASP A 245 56.94 -34.91 -57.29
CA ASP A 245 55.49 -35.20 -57.37
C ASP A 245 54.79 -35.11 -56.01
N THR A 246 55.39 -35.65 -54.93
CA THR A 246 54.84 -35.56 -53.57
C THR A 246 54.83 -34.13 -53.04
N GLN A 247 55.91 -33.37 -53.21
CA GLN A 247 56.01 -31.99 -52.73
C GLN A 247 55.08 -31.05 -53.49
N ILE A 248 54.98 -31.23 -54.81
CA ILE A 248 54.05 -30.51 -55.69
C ILE A 248 52.61 -30.79 -55.24
N SER A 249 52.25 -32.05 -55.03
CA SER A 249 50.91 -32.45 -54.59
C SER A 249 50.57 -31.91 -53.18
N SER A 250 51.53 -31.99 -52.25
CA SER A 250 51.36 -31.42 -50.90
C SER A 250 51.16 -29.92 -50.93
N TYR A 251 51.90 -29.20 -51.77
CA TYR A 251 51.72 -27.77 -51.96
C TYR A 251 50.35 -27.44 -52.53
N THR A 252 49.93 -28.07 -53.63
CA THR A 252 48.62 -27.78 -54.26
C THR A 252 47.48 -28.06 -53.29
N ASN A 253 47.54 -29.17 -52.54
CA ASN A 253 46.54 -29.50 -51.52
C ASN A 253 46.56 -28.49 -50.37
N GLY A 254 47.75 -28.08 -49.91
CA GLY A 254 47.93 -27.11 -48.86
C GLY A 254 47.41 -25.71 -49.22
N VAL A 255 47.63 -25.26 -50.46
CA VAL A 255 47.06 -24.00 -50.99
C VAL A 255 45.54 -24.04 -50.93
N SER A 256 44.91 -25.07 -51.50
CA SER A 256 43.44 -25.20 -51.48
C SER A 256 42.90 -25.31 -50.05
N GLN A 257 43.60 -25.99 -49.14
CA GLN A 257 43.22 -26.04 -47.72
C GLN A 257 43.29 -24.66 -47.07
N ALA A 258 44.37 -23.90 -47.27
CA ALA A 258 44.53 -22.56 -46.73
C ALA A 258 43.43 -21.61 -47.25
N PHE A 259 43.12 -21.62 -48.54
CA PHE A 259 42.00 -20.85 -49.11
C PHE A 259 40.65 -21.27 -48.56
N ASN A 260 40.41 -22.56 -48.35
CA ASN A 260 39.18 -23.05 -47.71
C ASN A 260 39.06 -22.59 -46.26
N HIS A 261 40.17 -22.52 -45.52
CA HIS A 261 40.19 -21.97 -44.16
C HIS A 261 39.90 -20.46 -44.16
N VAL A 262 40.55 -19.70 -45.03
CA VAL A 262 40.28 -18.25 -45.18
C VAL A 262 38.84 -18.00 -45.63
N THR A 263 38.30 -18.79 -46.57
CA THR A 263 36.89 -18.69 -47.02
C THR A 263 35.90 -18.94 -45.88
N ARG A 264 36.13 -20.00 -45.08
CA ARG A 264 35.28 -20.29 -43.91
C ARG A 264 35.39 -19.21 -42.84
N GLY A 265 36.61 -18.76 -42.53
CA GLY A 265 36.86 -17.68 -41.58
C GLY A 265 36.24 -16.36 -42.03
N HIS A 266 36.32 -16.05 -43.34
CA HIS A 266 35.73 -14.86 -43.94
C HIS A 266 34.21 -14.87 -43.82
N ARG A 267 33.58 -15.99 -44.19
CA ARG A 267 32.14 -16.17 -44.03
C ARG A 267 31.70 -16.09 -42.57
N ASN A 268 32.39 -16.77 -41.65
CA ASN A 268 32.10 -16.70 -40.22
C ASN A 268 32.22 -15.25 -39.71
N ALA A 269 33.30 -14.55 -40.05
CA ALA A 269 33.48 -13.16 -39.64
C ALA A 269 32.38 -12.26 -40.22
N ALA A 270 32.00 -12.43 -41.48
CA ALA A 270 30.91 -11.68 -42.10
C ALA A 270 29.56 -11.92 -41.41
N GLU A 271 29.19 -13.18 -41.17
CA GLU A 271 27.98 -13.56 -40.45
C GLU A 271 27.97 -12.96 -39.03
N LYS A 272 29.07 -13.08 -38.27
CA LYS A 272 29.17 -12.52 -36.91
C LYS A 272 29.04 -11.00 -36.88
N HIS A 273 29.59 -10.28 -37.86
CA HIS A 273 29.45 -8.83 -37.91
C HIS A 273 28.05 -8.40 -38.33
N GLN A 274 27.44 -9.12 -39.28
CA GLN A 274 26.07 -8.85 -39.74
C GLN A 274 25.04 -9.10 -38.63
N ASP A 275 25.26 -10.10 -37.78
CA ASP A 275 24.33 -10.42 -36.70
C ASP A 275 24.56 -9.55 -35.45
N HIS A 276 25.81 -9.36 -35.04
CA HIS A 276 26.10 -8.79 -33.73
C HIS A 276 26.26 -7.26 -33.73
N LEU A 277 26.76 -6.62 -34.79
CA LEU A 277 26.93 -5.16 -34.77
C LEU A 277 25.60 -4.39 -34.83
N PRO A 278 24.59 -4.79 -35.63
CA PRO A 278 23.27 -4.19 -35.55
C PRO A 278 22.60 -4.39 -34.18
N ALA A 279 22.75 -5.58 -33.57
CA ALA A 279 22.25 -5.85 -32.22
C ALA A 279 22.94 -4.96 -31.17
N ALA A 280 24.26 -4.80 -31.25
CA ALA A 280 24.99 -3.88 -30.38
C ALA A 280 24.52 -2.42 -30.53
N LYS A 281 24.23 -1.99 -31.76
CA LYS A 281 23.69 -0.65 -32.03
C LYS A 281 22.30 -0.44 -31.42
N GLU A 282 21.40 -1.40 -31.58
CA GLU A 282 20.07 -1.34 -30.96
C GLU A 282 20.16 -1.30 -29.43
N LEU A 283 21.06 -2.08 -28.84
CA LEU A 283 21.34 -2.05 -27.41
C LEU A 283 21.90 -0.70 -26.96
N ALA A 284 22.73 -0.03 -27.77
CA ALA A 284 23.25 1.31 -27.45
C ALA A 284 22.11 2.34 -27.39
N GLU A 285 21.16 2.28 -28.31
CA GLU A 285 19.97 3.12 -28.32
C GLU A 285 19.09 2.86 -27.08
N GLN A 286 18.91 1.59 -26.68
CA GLN A 286 18.21 1.23 -25.45
C GLN A 286 18.93 1.75 -24.19
N VAL A 287 20.26 1.60 -24.10
CA VAL A 287 21.08 2.13 -23.00
C VAL A 287 20.88 3.64 -22.85
N LYS A 288 20.91 4.37 -23.97
CA LYS A 288 20.68 5.82 -23.98
C LYS A 288 19.27 6.18 -23.52
N LEU A 289 18.25 5.48 -24.02
CA LEU A 289 16.85 5.68 -23.61
C LEU A 289 16.68 5.47 -22.10
N ILE A 290 17.24 4.38 -21.55
CA ILE A 290 17.17 4.10 -20.11
C ILE A 290 17.91 5.18 -19.31
N ASN A 291 19.09 5.62 -19.78
CA ASN A 291 19.83 6.71 -19.13
C ASN A 291 19.04 8.04 -19.11
N ASP A 292 18.29 8.33 -20.19
CA ASP A 292 17.40 9.49 -20.25
C ASP A 292 16.17 9.33 -19.33
N GLN A 293 15.61 8.12 -19.23
CA GLN A 293 14.55 7.82 -18.25
C GLN A 293 15.03 8.02 -16.81
N MET A 294 16.25 7.57 -16.48
CA MET A 294 16.86 7.81 -15.17
C MET A 294 17.00 9.31 -14.89
N LYS A 295 17.41 10.10 -15.90
CA LYS A 295 17.49 11.56 -15.78
C LYS A 295 16.11 12.17 -15.49
N GLN A 296 15.05 11.64 -16.10
CA GLN A 296 13.69 12.12 -15.84
C GLN A 296 13.24 11.79 -14.41
N VAL A 297 13.47 10.57 -13.94
CA VAL A 297 13.13 10.15 -12.57
C VAL A 297 13.76 11.09 -11.53
N ILE A 298 15.00 11.53 -11.75
CA ILE A 298 15.68 12.49 -10.87
C ILE A 298 14.95 13.85 -10.87
N ILE A 299 14.51 14.34 -12.02
CA ILE A 299 13.83 15.65 -12.15
C ILE A 299 12.43 15.61 -11.53
N ASP A 300 11.63 14.58 -11.84
CA ASP A 300 10.25 14.44 -11.35
C ASP A 300 10.17 14.32 -9.82
N SER A 301 11.23 13.81 -9.20
CA SER A 301 11.28 13.57 -7.77
C SER A 301 11.26 14.81 -6.88
N GLU A 302 11.58 15.98 -7.45
CA GLU A 302 11.66 17.23 -6.69
C GLU A 302 10.27 17.75 -6.28
N ASN A 303 9.17 17.20 -6.83
CA ASN A 303 7.79 17.70 -6.63
C ASN A 303 6.76 16.62 -6.21
N ARG A 304 7.10 15.70 -5.29
CA ARG A 304 6.14 14.69 -4.79
C ARG A 304 5.00 15.32 -3.97
N SER A 305 3.75 14.94 -4.28
CA SER A 305 2.55 15.40 -3.55
C SER A 305 2.50 14.93 -2.08
N ALA A 306 3.12 13.78 -1.78
CA ALA A 306 3.24 13.23 -0.43
C ALA A 306 3.95 14.18 0.57
N ASN A 307 4.77 15.09 0.07
CA ASN A 307 5.51 16.07 0.88
C ASN A 307 4.59 16.95 1.76
N ASN A 308 3.38 17.25 1.28
CA ASN A 308 2.44 18.14 1.97
C ASN A 308 2.05 17.61 3.36
N GLY A 309 1.90 16.28 3.51
CA GLY A 309 1.53 15.66 4.78
C GLY A 309 2.59 15.89 5.85
N TYR A 310 3.86 15.66 5.48
CA TYR A 310 5.00 15.88 6.36
C TYR A 310 5.17 17.35 6.73
N ASP A 311 5.01 18.26 5.77
CA ASP A 311 5.19 19.70 5.99
C ASP A 311 4.14 20.25 6.96
N GLN A 312 2.88 19.82 6.83
CA GLN A 312 1.80 20.24 7.74
C GLN A 312 2.02 19.70 9.16
N VAL A 313 2.35 18.42 9.32
CA VAL A 313 2.62 17.82 10.64
C VAL A 313 3.85 18.45 11.30
N GLY A 314 4.89 18.76 10.51
CA GLY A 314 6.13 19.39 10.95
C GLY A 314 6.02 20.88 11.32
N THR A 315 4.85 21.50 11.17
CA THR A 315 4.68 22.94 11.42
C THR A 315 5.09 23.31 12.86
N GLY A 316 6.03 24.24 13.01
CA GLY A 316 6.51 24.73 14.31
C GLY A 316 7.63 23.89 14.96
N VAL A 317 8.21 22.92 14.25
CA VAL A 317 9.44 22.22 14.67
C VAL A 317 10.65 23.15 14.44
N SER A 318 11.49 23.33 15.47
CA SER A 318 12.67 24.23 15.43
C SER A 318 13.96 23.46 15.05
N GLY A 319 14.95 24.16 14.49
CA GLY A 319 16.10 23.56 13.77
C GLY A 319 17.01 22.57 14.51
N ALA A 320 16.84 22.33 15.80
CA ALA A 320 17.56 21.26 16.53
C ALA A 320 16.99 19.86 16.23
N ASP A 321 15.71 19.77 15.83
CA ASP A 321 14.99 18.52 15.56
C ASP A 321 15.13 18.04 14.10
N GLN A 322 15.94 18.71 13.28
CA GLN A 322 16.19 18.38 11.86
C GLN A 322 17.42 17.48 11.63
N ALA A 323 17.98 16.88 12.68
CA ALA A 323 19.18 16.05 12.56
C ALA A 323 18.98 14.90 11.55
N GLY A 324 19.84 14.82 10.52
CA GLY A 324 19.81 13.78 9.50
C GLY A 324 19.12 14.14 8.19
N SER A 325 18.26 15.18 8.15
CA SER A 325 17.52 15.51 6.92
C SER A 325 18.44 16.03 5.80
N GLU A 326 19.41 16.87 6.16
CA GLU A 326 20.40 17.42 5.23
C GLU A 326 21.33 16.34 4.68
N GLU A 327 21.73 15.39 5.52
CA GLU A 327 22.53 14.23 5.14
C GLU A 327 21.80 13.37 4.09
N ILE A 328 20.53 13.05 4.33
CA ILE A 328 19.71 12.26 3.40
C ILE A 328 19.47 13.03 2.09
N ARG A 329 19.21 14.34 2.15
CA ARG A 329 19.06 15.18 0.96
C ARG A 329 20.30 15.14 0.07
N LYS A 330 21.50 15.26 0.66
CA LYS A 330 22.77 15.15 -0.07
C LYS A 330 22.95 13.79 -0.75
N ILE A 331 22.48 12.69 -0.14
CA ILE A 331 22.48 11.37 -0.77
C ILE A 331 21.59 11.38 -2.01
N ARG A 332 20.39 11.96 -1.93
CA ARG A 332 19.49 12.10 -3.10
C ARG A 332 20.14 12.91 -4.22
N GLU A 333 20.81 14.01 -3.92
CA GLU A 333 21.53 14.84 -4.91
C GLU A 333 22.65 14.06 -5.63
N GLN A 334 23.26 13.08 -4.95
CA GLN A 334 24.26 12.20 -5.54
C GLN A 334 23.70 11.21 -6.58
N SER A 335 22.37 11.04 -6.70
CA SER A 335 21.73 10.23 -7.75
C SER A 335 22.24 10.55 -9.15
N ARG A 336 22.60 11.81 -9.41
CA ARG A 336 23.15 12.26 -10.70
C ARG A 336 24.45 11.57 -11.08
N LYS A 337 25.21 11.05 -10.11
CA LYS A 337 26.44 10.25 -10.35
C LYS A 337 26.15 8.89 -10.99
N LEU A 338 24.90 8.41 -10.96
CA LEU A 338 24.50 7.16 -11.59
C LEU A 338 24.31 7.29 -13.10
N LEU A 339 24.17 8.51 -13.62
CA LEU A 339 24.00 8.77 -15.04
C LEU A 339 25.32 8.64 -15.78
N LEU A 340 25.29 7.97 -16.94
CA LEU A 340 26.41 7.98 -17.87
C LEU A 340 26.45 9.34 -18.59
N PRO A 341 27.64 9.92 -18.81
CA PRO A 341 27.77 11.17 -19.54
C PRO A 341 27.48 10.95 -21.05
N ASP A 342 26.88 11.96 -21.68
CA ASP A 342 26.54 11.92 -23.13
C ASP A 342 27.76 11.64 -24.02
N SER A 343 28.96 12.06 -23.57
CA SER A 343 30.21 11.78 -24.27
C SER A 343 30.55 10.29 -24.32
N LEU A 344 30.30 9.54 -23.24
CA LEU A 344 30.52 8.09 -23.20
C LEU A 344 29.50 7.37 -24.08
N LEU A 345 28.23 7.74 -24.00
CA LEU A 345 27.18 7.16 -24.84
C LEU A 345 27.47 7.36 -26.33
N THR A 346 27.88 8.58 -26.71
CA THR A 346 28.31 8.90 -28.08
C THR A 346 29.56 8.11 -28.49
N GLN A 347 30.50 7.91 -27.57
CA GLN A 347 31.71 7.12 -27.83
C GLN A 347 31.39 5.66 -28.11
N ILE A 348 30.45 5.06 -27.36
CA ILE A 348 29.99 3.67 -27.58
C ILE A 348 29.39 3.54 -28.99
N GLU A 349 28.45 4.41 -29.36
CA GLU A 349 27.86 4.42 -30.71
C GLU A 349 28.93 4.57 -31.80
N THR A 350 29.90 5.47 -31.58
CA THR A 350 31.02 5.70 -32.50
C THR A 350 31.90 4.46 -32.63
N ASN A 351 32.21 3.77 -31.53
CA ASN A 351 33.04 2.57 -31.54
C ASN A 351 32.39 1.40 -32.29
N ILE A 352 31.06 1.21 -32.15
CA ILE A 352 30.29 0.21 -32.92
C ILE A 352 30.38 0.51 -34.42
N GLU A 353 30.19 1.76 -34.81
CA GLU A 353 30.25 2.18 -36.20
C GLU A 353 31.67 2.08 -36.77
N ASP A 354 32.68 2.47 -36.00
CA ASP A 354 34.09 2.31 -36.33
C ASP A 354 34.47 0.84 -36.53
N GLN A 355 33.91 -0.07 -35.73
CA GLN A 355 34.11 -1.52 -35.87
C GLN A 355 33.49 -2.02 -37.17
N ARG A 356 32.26 -1.58 -37.48
CA ARG A 356 31.55 -1.90 -38.72
C ARG A 356 32.35 -1.45 -39.95
N VAL A 357 32.77 -0.19 -39.98
CA VAL A 357 33.54 0.40 -41.09
C VAL A 357 34.90 -0.29 -41.24
N SER A 358 35.58 -0.59 -40.14
CA SER A 358 36.87 -1.30 -40.17
C SER A 358 36.72 -2.71 -40.70
N PHE A 359 35.65 -3.43 -40.32
CA PHE A 359 35.37 -4.74 -40.88
C PHE A 359 35.02 -4.68 -42.37
N THR A 360 34.19 -3.72 -42.82
CA THR A 360 33.87 -3.56 -44.26
C THR A 360 35.12 -3.35 -45.12
N ARG A 361 36.12 -2.63 -44.61
CA ARG A 361 37.43 -2.49 -45.30
C ARG A 361 38.14 -3.83 -45.41
N LEU A 362 38.25 -4.56 -44.29
CA LEU A 362 38.88 -5.88 -44.26
C LEU A 362 38.16 -6.89 -45.17
N ASP A 363 36.84 -6.96 -45.08
CA ASP A 363 35.96 -7.80 -45.90
C ASP A 363 36.21 -7.62 -47.40
N GLY A 364 36.34 -6.36 -47.83
CA GLY A 364 36.68 -6.03 -49.22
C GLY A 364 38.07 -6.50 -49.64
N GLN A 365 39.08 -6.45 -48.75
CA GLN A 365 40.42 -6.96 -49.07
C GLN A 365 40.47 -8.48 -49.11
N VAL A 366 39.83 -9.15 -48.16
CA VAL A 366 39.74 -10.62 -48.12
C VAL A 366 39.02 -11.14 -49.37
N SER A 367 37.92 -10.50 -49.77
CA SER A 367 37.21 -10.86 -51.00
C SER A 367 38.09 -10.75 -52.25
N ARG A 368 38.94 -9.71 -52.35
CA ARG A 368 39.91 -9.57 -53.46
C ARG A 368 41.03 -10.59 -53.38
N LEU A 369 41.48 -10.97 -52.19
CA LEU A 369 42.49 -12.00 -52.00
C LEU A 369 41.98 -13.37 -52.45
N LEU A 370 40.73 -13.72 -52.12
CA LEU A 370 40.12 -15.00 -52.48
C LEU A 370 40.01 -15.19 -54.01
N THR A 371 39.84 -14.13 -54.80
CA THR A 371 39.80 -14.25 -56.28
C THR A 371 41.17 -14.58 -56.90
N GLN A 372 42.25 -14.53 -56.12
CA GLN A 372 43.61 -14.79 -56.59
C GLN A 372 44.07 -16.25 -56.39
N GLU A 373 43.23 -17.15 -55.87
CA GLU A 373 43.57 -18.57 -55.64
C GLU A 373 44.19 -19.24 -56.88
N GLY A 374 43.58 -19.03 -58.05
CA GLY A 374 44.08 -19.62 -59.31
C GLY A 374 45.51 -19.20 -59.68
N SER A 375 45.99 -18.06 -59.19
CA SER A 375 47.35 -17.59 -59.45
C SER A 375 48.43 -18.45 -58.78
N LEU A 376 48.11 -19.10 -57.65
CA LEU A 376 49.03 -19.98 -56.93
C LEU A 376 49.04 -21.42 -57.44
N HIS A 377 48.07 -21.79 -58.29
CA HIS A 377 48.04 -23.10 -58.95
C HIS A 377 48.69 -23.05 -60.35
N SER A 378 48.67 -21.89 -61.01
CA SER A 378 49.21 -21.75 -62.36
C SER A 378 50.71 -21.51 -62.39
N ILE A 379 51.46 -22.35 -63.11
CA ILE A 379 52.89 -22.14 -63.36
C ILE A 379 53.19 -20.86 -64.16
N THR A 380 52.20 -20.28 -64.86
CA THR A 380 52.35 -18.98 -65.54
C THR A 380 52.02 -17.79 -64.63
N GLY A 381 51.63 -18.04 -63.37
CA GLY A 381 51.36 -17.02 -62.37
C GLY A 381 52.62 -16.30 -61.89
N SER A 382 52.41 -15.22 -61.14
CA SER A 382 53.46 -14.43 -60.46
C SER A 382 53.11 -14.30 -58.98
N SER A 383 54.07 -14.54 -58.09
CA SER A 383 53.87 -14.37 -56.64
C SER A 383 53.73 -12.90 -56.21
N GLY A 384 54.21 -11.93 -56.99
CA GLY A 384 54.26 -10.52 -56.59
C GLY A 384 52.88 -9.92 -56.22
N PRO A 385 51.88 -9.97 -57.11
CA PRO A 385 50.54 -9.44 -56.85
C PRO A 385 49.87 -10.08 -55.63
N ILE A 386 49.98 -11.41 -55.48
CA ILE A 386 49.34 -12.11 -54.35
C ILE A 386 50.07 -11.89 -53.04
N LYS A 387 51.41 -11.82 -53.04
CA LYS A 387 52.18 -11.41 -51.86
C LYS A 387 51.75 -10.03 -51.37
N ASN A 388 51.55 -9.08 -52.29
CA ASN A 388 51.05 -7.75 -51.96
C ASN A 388 49.61 -7.78 -51.38
N SER A 389 48.73 -8.61 -51.95
CA SER A 389 47.35 -8.80 -51.48
C SER A 389 47.30 -9.40 -50.07
N ILE A 390 48.13 -10.40 -49.79
CA ILE A 390 48.27 -11.03 -48.45
C ILE A 390 48.79 -10.00 -47.44
N MET A 391 49.84 -9.24 -47.79
CA MET A 391 50.38 -8.20 -46.89
C MET A 391 49.35 -7.11 -46.59
N THR A 392 48.64 -6.62 -47.61
CA THR A 392 47.60 -5.59 -47.45
C THR A 392 46.44 -6.11 -46.57
N THR A 393 45.97 -7.33 -46.83
CA THR A 393 44.91 -7.97 -46.05
C THR A 393 45.37 -8.20 -44.59
N GLY A 394 46.62 -8.64 -44.41
CA GLY A 394 47.23 -8.80 -43.09
C GLY A 394 47.35 -7.50 -42.31
N GLN A 395 47.72 -6.40 -42.97
CA GLN A 395 47.78 -5.07 -42.36
C GLN A 395 46.40 -4.58 -41.91
N GLU A 396 45.37 -4.72 -42.75
CA GLU A 396 44.00 -4.36 -42.38
C GLU A 396 43.47 -5.23 -41.22
N ALA A 397 43.76 -6.54 -41.24
CA ALA A 397 43.39 -7.42 -40.15
C ALA A 397 44.11 -7.07 -38.84
N ASP A 398 45.41 -6.76 -38.90
CA ASP A 398 46.19 -6.34 -37.72
C ASP A 398 45.69 -4.99 -37.17
N ASN A 399 45.37 -4.03 -38.03
CA ASN A 399 44.77 -2.76 -37.63
C ASN A 399 43.41 -2.96 -36.94
N TYR A 400 42.57 -3.85 -37.47
CA TYR A 400 41.31 -4.22 -36.85
C TYR A 400 41.53 -4.85 -35.46
N LEU A 401 42.40 -5.87 -35.37
CA LEU A 401 42.65 -6.60 -34.13
C LEU A 401 43.25 -5.70 -33.05
N ARG A 402 44.17 -4.81 -33.39
CA ARG A 402 44.72 -3.82 -32.44
C ARG A 402 43.67 -2.91 -31.85
N LYS A 403 42.62 -2.57 -32.63
CA LYS A 403 41.58 -1.63 -32.20
C LYS A 403 40.46 -2.32 -31.42
N PHE A 404 40.10 -3.56 -31.76
CA PHE A 404 38.90 -4.22 -31.22
C PHE A 404 39.15 -5.53 -30.46
N VAL A 405 40.37 -6.06 -30.45
CA VAL A 405 40.70 -7.32 -29.74
C VAL A 405 41.82 -7.11 -28.72
N ASP A 406 42.87 -6.39 -29.08
CA ASP A 406 44.05 -6.24 -28.23
C ASP A 406 43.79 -5.31 -27.04
N SER A 407 44.50 -5.56 -25.93
CA SER A 407 44.43 -4.69 -24.76
C SER A 407 44.98 -3.30 -25.07
N GLY A 408 44.33 -2.27 -24.54
CA GLY A 408 44.59 -0.87 -24.88
C GLY A 408 43.90 -0.39 -26.16
N GLY A 409 43.27 -1.29 -26.93
CA GLY A 409 42.42 -0.94 -28.06
C GLY A 409 41.13 -0.21 -27.64
N ALA A 410 40.39 0.31 -28.61
CA ALA A 410 39.16 1.09 -28.38
C ALA A 410 38.12 0.31 -27.57
N LEU A 411 37.90 -0.98 -27.88
CA LEU A 411 36.91 -1.81 -27.18
C LEU A 411 37.32 -2.14 -25.72
N ASP A 412 38.63 -2.31 -25.47
CA ASP A 412 39.16 -2.50 -24.11
C ASP A 412 39.07 -1.20 -23.29
N GLN A 413 39.36 -0.05 -23.90
CA GLN A 413 39.19 1.27 -23.27
C GLN A 413 37.72 1.56 -22.95
N GLU A 414 36.79 1.26 -23.86
CA GLU A 414 35.35 1.37 -23.63
C GLU A 414 34.91 0.48 -22.47
N SER A 415 35.30 -0.79 -22.48
CA SER A 415 35.00 -1.73 -21.39
C SER A 415 35.50 -1.22 -20.04
N LYS A 416 36.72 -0.67 -19.99
CA LYS A 416 37.31 -0.08 -18.76
C LYS A 416 36.58 1.19 -18.31
N GLN A 417 36.13 2.03 -19.24
CA GLN A 417 35.35 3.21 -18.92
C GLN A 417 33.99 2.82 -18.33
N ILE A 418 33.28 1.87 -18.94
CA ILE A 418 32.03 1.32 -18.40
C ILE A 418 32.25 0.76 -16.99
N GLU A 419 33.30 -0.05 -16.80
CA GLU A 419 33.59 -0.68 -15.50
C GLU A 419 33.92 0.34 -14.40
N SER A 420 34.48 1.51 -14.75
CA SER A 420 34.76 2.56 -13.76
C SER A 420 33.49 3.10 -13.07
N TYR A 421 32.32 3.02 -13.74
CA TYR A 421 31.02 3.39 -13.19
C TYR A 421 30.37 2.29 -12.33
N ARG A 422 30.99 1.09 -12.25
CA ARG A 422 30.48 -0.09 -11.54
C ARG A 422 31.26 -0.43 -10.26
N SER A 423 32.16 0.45 -9.84
CA SER A 423 33.09 0.23 -8.71
C SER A 423 32.44 -0.18 -7.38
N TYR A 424 31.13 0.03 -7.20
CA TYR A 424 30.38 -0.32 -5.98
C TYR A 424 29.36 -1.44 -6.19
N ASP A 425 29.18 -1.96 -7.40
CA ASP A 425 28.10 -2.90 -7.73
C ASP A 425 28.28 -4.25 -7.04
N GLU A 426 29.51 -4.75 -6.89
CA GLU A 426 29.76 -6.00 -6.19
C GLU A 426 29.38 -5.89 -4.71
N ALA A 427 29.82 -4.82 -4.05
CA ALA A 427 29.47 -4.54 -2.66
C ALA A 427 27.96 -4.32 -2.48
N ARG A 428 27.32 -3.62 -3.42
CA ARG A 428 25.88 -3.37 -3.43
C ARG A 428 25.09 -4.67 -3.57
N LYS A 429 25.39 -5.50 -4.57
CA LYS A 429 24.72 -6.79 -4.81
C LYS A 429 24.89 -7.76 -3.64
N LYS A 430 26.06 -7.78 -3.00
CA LYS A 430 26.27 -8.56 -1.77
C LYS A 430 25.35 -8.09 -0.65
N THR A 431 25.25 -6.78 -0.44
CA THR A 431 24.39 -6.17 0.57
C THR A 431 22.91 -6.46 0.29
N GLU A 432 22.47 -6.37 -0.96
CA GLU A 432 21.12 -6.72 -1.40
C GLU A 432 20.78 -8.20 -1.11
N GLN A 433 21.74 -9.10 -1.34
CA GLN A 433 21.57 -10.52 -1.05
C GLN A 433 21.45 -10.80 0.45
N GLU A 434 22.26 -10.13 1.27
CA GLU A 434 22.15 -10.20 2.74
C GLU A 434 20.80 -9.66 3.22
N ALA A 435 20.37 -8.51 2.71
CA ALA A 435 19.07 -7.91 3.03
C ALA A 435 17.91 -8.83 2.66
N LYS A 436 17.96 -9.46 1.48
CA LYS A 436 16.97 -10.45 1.03
C LYS A 436 16.88 -11.64 1.99
N GLY A 437 18.02 -12.20 2.39
CA GLY A 437 18.06 -13.33 3.33
C GLY A 437 17.44 -12.98 4.69
N LYS A 438 17.67 -11.76 5.20
CA LYS A 438 17.06 -11.28 6.45
C LYS A 438 15.55 -11.03 6.31
N LEU A 439 15.11 -10.50 5.18
CA LEU A 439 13.70 -10.26 4.92
C LEU A 439 12.90 -11.57 4.78
N GLU A 440 13.50 -12.60 4.17
CA GLU A 440 12.92 -13.95 4.13
C GLU A 440 12.75 -14.55 5.55
N GLN A 441 13.69 -14.30 6.46
CA GLN A 441 13.54 -14.70 7.87
C GLN A 441 12.34 -14.02 8.54
N ALA A 442 12.16 -12.71 8.33
CA ALA A 442 10.99 -11.99 8.83
C ALA A 442 9.67 -12.53 8.23
N GLY A 443 9.67 -12.86 6.93
CA GLY A 443 8.53 -13.45 6.24
C GLY A 443 8.12 -14.83 6.76
N ASN A 444 9.05 -15.62 7.33
CA ASN A 444 8.72 -16.92 7.92
C ASN A 444 7.84 -16.81 9.18
N ILE A 445 8.03 -15.78 10.00
CA ILE A 445 7.19 -15.53 11.17
C ILE A 445 5.76 -15.25 10.74
N LEU A 446 5.56 -14.40 9.72
CA LEU A 446 4.25 -14.09 9.15
C LEU A 446 3.56 -15.36 8.62
N LYS A 447 4.28 -16.21 7.88
CA LYS A 447 3.76 -17.49 7.37
C LYS A 447 3.29 -18.42 8.49
N GLN A 448 4.01 -18.46 9.62
CA GLN A 448 3.62 -19.27 10.78
C GLN A 448 2.36 -18.74 11.45
N LEU A 449 2.21 -17.43 11.60
CA LEU A 449 1.01 -16.80 12.17
C LEU A 449 -0.22 -17.00 11.27
N SER A 450 -0.07 -16.78 9.95
CA SER A 450 -1.18 -16.97 9.00
C SER A 450 -1.61 -18.43 8.84
N GLY A 451 -0.72 -19.38 9.13
CA GLY A 451 -0.99 -20.83 9.06
C GLY A 451 -1.63 -21.43 10.31
N LEU A 452 -2.00 -20.62 11.31
CA LEU A 452 -2.62 -21.10 12.56
C LEU A 452 -4.05 -21.63 12.36
N LYS A 453 -4.77 -21.12 11.37
CA LYS A 453 -6.13 -21.56 11.01
C LYS A 453 -6.26 -23.09 10.93
N ASP A 454 -5.26 -23.76 10.35
CA ASP A 454 -5.30 -25.21 10.10
C ASP A 454 -5.09 -26.06 11.36
N LYS A 455 -4.88 -25.42 12.52
CA LYS A 455 -4.54 -26.09 13.79
C LYS A 455 -5.56 -25.87 14.90
N MET A 456 -6.63 -25.11 14.66
CA MET A 456 -7.48 -24.57 15.72
C MET A 456 -8.98 -24.58 15.35
N ASP A 457 -9.55 -25.76 15.17
CA ASP A 457 -10.95 -25.94 14.75
C ASP A 457 -11.96 -25.22 15.67
N ALA A 458 -11.80 -25.34 17.00
CA ALA A 458 -12.72 -24.73 17.96
C ALA A 458 -12.73 -23.19 17.89
N LYS A 459 -11.55 -22.55 17.80
CA LYS A 459 -11.48 -21.08 17.64
C LYS A 459 -11.92 -20.63 16.25
N GLN A 460 -11.74 -21.46 15.23
CA GLN A 460 -12.27 -21.17 13.90
C GLN A 460 -13.81 -21.13 13.90
N GLU A 461 -14.49 -21.97 14.69
CA GLU A 461 -15.95 -21.90 14.84
C GLU A 461 -16.41 -20.57 15.44
N GLU A 462 -15.72 -20.05 16.47
CA GLU A 462 -16.00 -18.72 17.04
C GLU A 462 -15.89 -17.60 15.99
N PHE A 463 -14.84 -17.66 15.14
CA PHE A 463 -14.70 -16.72 14.01
C PHE A 463 -15.79 -16.87 12.94
N ASN A 464 -16.27 -18.09 12.68
CA ASN A 464 -17.38 -18.32 11.75
C ASN A 464 -18.69 -17.73 12.29
N THR A 465 -18.94 -17.84 13.61
CA THR A 465 -20.08 -17.17 14.26
C THR A 465 -19.97 -15.65 14.14
N LEU A 466 -18.78 -15.11 14.40
CA LEU A 466 -18.51 -13.67 14.29
C LEU A 466 -18.70 -13.16 12.85
N GLU A 467 -18.28 -13.94 11.83
CA GLU A 467 -18.54 -13.65 10.42
C GLU A 467 -20.05 -13.63 10.10
N GLY A 468 -20.83 -14.54 10.70
CA GLY A 468 -22.28 -14.56 10.59
C GLY A 468 -22.92 -13.27 11.11
N TYR A 469 -22.55 -12.85 12.32
CA TYR A 469 -23.05 -11.60 12.91
C TYR A 469 -22.66 -10.36 12.11
N PHE A 470 -21.42 -10.32 11.61
CA PHE A 470 -20.95 -9.26 10.72
C PHE A 470 -21.80 -9.16 9.44
N LYS A 471 -22.07 -10.29 8.77
CA LYS A 471 -22.88 -10.32 7.54
C LYS A 471 -24.34 -9.93 7.80
N GLU A 472 -24.91 -10.34 8.93
CA GLU A 472 -26.26 -9.94 9.34
C GLU A 472 -26.36 -8.41 9.49
N ASN A 473 -25.39 -7.77 10.17
CA ASN A 473 -25.40 -6.33 10.36
C ASN A 473 -25.15 -5.53 9.07
N ILE A 474 -24.24 -6.00 8.20
CA ILE A 474 -24.05 -5.42 6.86
C ILE A 474 -25.37 -5.43 6.07
N ASN A 475 -26.10 -6.55 6.12
CA ASN A 475 -27.39 -6.68 5.41
C ASN A 475 -28.47 -5.76 5.99
N LEU A 476 -28.49 -5.56 7.32
CA LEU A 476 -29.39 -4.59 7.98
C LEU A 476 -29.15 -3.17 7.45
N ASN A 477 -27.88 -2.81 7.24
CA ASN A 477 -27.44 -1.48 6.83
C ASN A 477 -27.25 -1.32 5.32
N ALA A 478 -27.71 -2.28 4.51
CA ALA A 478 -27.41 -2.35 3.08
C ALA A 478 -27.96 -1.15 2.29
N THR A 479 -27.14 -0.11 2.22
CA THR A 479 -27.05 0.87 1.15
C THR A 479 -25.63 0.74 0.61
N GLY A 480 -25.51 0.21 -0.62
CA GLY A 480 -24.32 -0.51 -1.07
C GLY A 480 -22.98 0.19 -0.87
N SER A 481 -22.04 -0.50 -0.22
CA SER A 481 -20.60 -0.32 -0.33
C SER A 481 -19.91 -1.58 0.20
N SER A 482 -19.15 -2.26 -0.67
CA SER A 482 -18.34 -3.43 -0.35
C SER A 482 -16.87 -3.03 -0.44
N GLY A 483 -16.16 -3.02 0.68
CA GLY A 483 -14.71 -2.84 0.78
C GLY A 483 -14.02 -4.20 0.88
N GLY A 484 -13.27 -4.59 -0.15
CA GLY A 484 -12.49 -5.81 -0.11
C GLY A 484 -11.35 -5.71 0.90
N ALA A 485 -11.16 -6.76 1.71
CA ALA A 485 -9.94 -6.97 2.49
C ALA A 485 -8.73 -7.04 1.52
N GLY A 486 -7.89 -6.00 1.57
CA GLY A 486 -6.65 -5.94 0.82
C GLY A 486 -5.67 -6.98 1.36
N GLN A 487 -5.33 -7.97 0.54
CA GLN A 487 -4.27 -8.91 0.85
C GLN A 487 -2.93 -8.19 0.66
N ALA A 488 -2.23 -7.89 1.75
CA ALA A 488 -0.87 -7.35 1.67
C ALA A 488 0.03 -8.39 0.98
N SER A 489 0.50 -8.08 -0.23
CA SER A 489 1.50 -8.88 -0.92
C SER A 489 2.86 -8.60 -0.28
N SER A 490 3.41 -9.58 0.44
CA SER A 490 4.81 -9.49 0.90
C SER A 490 5.73 -9.68 -0.31
N SER A 491 6.40 -8.62 -0.74
CA SER A 491 7.49 -8.74 -1.71
C SER A 491 8.74 -9.30 -1.00
N SER A 492 9.50 -10.18 -1.67
CA SER A 492 10.80 -10.66 -1.16
C SER A 492 11.97 -9.76 -1.59
N ASP A 493 11.67 -8.67 -2.30
CA ASP A 493 12.63 -7.69 -2.78
C ASP A 493 12.82 -6.59 -1.72
N PRO A 494 14.04 -6.38 -1.20
CA PRO A 494 14.33 -5.34 -0.21
C PRO A 494 13.92 -3.94 -0.67
N TYR A 495 14.07 -3.63 -1.96
CA TYR A 495 13.73 -2.31 -2.51
C TYR A 495 12.23 -2.07 -2.51
N ALA A 496 11.46 -3.03 -3.02
CA ALA A 496 10.00 -2.95 -3.00
C ALA A 496 9.43 -2.92 -1.58
N SER A 497 10.00 -3.69 -0.65
CA SER A 497 9.58 -3.71 0.76
C SER A 497 9.89 -2.39 1.47
N GLY A 498 11.08 -1.82 1.23
CA GLY A 498 11.44 -0.49 1.72
C GLY A 498 10.55 0.60 1.15
N GLN A 499 10.25 0.56 -0.15
CA GLN A 499 9.34 1.48 -0.81
C GLN A 499 7.93 1.42 -0.21
N GLN A 500 7.34 0.23 -0.13
CA GLN A 500 6.01 0.04 0.45
C GLN A 500 5.94 0.54 1.90
N SER A 501 7.00 0.32 2.67
CA SER A 501 7.09 0.83 4.04
C SER A 501 7.10 2.36 4.10
N MET A 502 7.81 3.01 3.16
CA MET A 502 7.79 4.47 3.03
C MET A 502 6.45 5.01 2.52
N ASP A 503 5.80 4.31 1.59
CA ASP A 503 4.46 4.68 1.10
C ASP A 503 3.41 4.62 2.23
N ASN A 504 3.50 3.61 3.11
CA ASN A 504 2.67 3.53 4.32
C ASN A 504 2.93 4.72 5.25
N MET A 505 4.19 5.15 5.37
CA MET A 505 4.57 6.32 6.15
C MET A 505 4.05 7.63 5.50
N ASP A 506 4.09 7.74 4.18
CA ASP A 506 3.51 8.87 3.44
C ASP A 506 1.99 8.97 3.71
N SER A 507 1.29 7.83 3.71
CA SER A 507 -0.13 7.75 4.09
C SER A 507 -0.37 8.17 5.54
N LEU A 508 0.56 7.82 6.46
CA LEU A 508 0.49 8.22 7.87
C LEU A 508 0.54 9.71 8.05
N TYR A 509 1.55 10.36 7.46
CA TYR A 509 1.68 11.81 7.55
C TYR A 509 0.56 12.52 6.80
N GLY A 510 0.05 11.95 5.70
CA GLY A 510 -1.15 12.45 5.01
C GLY A 510 -2.41 12.40 5.90
N SER A 511 -2.64 11.27 6.57
CA SER A 511 -3.77 11.09 7.50
C SER A 511 -3.67 12.04 8.71
N MET A 512 -2.48 12.18 9.30
CA MET A 512 -2.24 13.13 10.39
C MET A 512 -2.47 14.58 9.94
N SER A 513 -2.01 14.95 8.74
CA SER A 513 -2.24 16.26 8.12
C SER A 513 -3.73 16.56 7.93
N SER A 514 -4.50 15.60 7.39
CA SER A 514 -5.95 15.74 7.25
C SER A 514 -6.64 15.96 8.59
N LEU A 515 -6.19 15.32 9.67
CA LEU A 515 -6.79 15.48 11.00
C LEU A 515 -6.44 16.81 11.67
N LEU A 516 -5.23 17.31 11.46
CA LEU A 516 -4.85 18.66 11.91
C LEU A 516 -5.73 19.74 11.27
N SER A 517 -6.32 19.46 10.10
CA SER A 517 -7.30 20.34 9.45
C SER A 517 -8.73 20.20 9.99
N GLY A 518 -9.03 19.15 10.75
CA GLY A 518 -10.33 18.92 11.40
C GLY A 518 -10.48 17.49 11.93
N MET A 519 -11.08 17.35 13.12
CA MET A 519 -11.32 16.05 13.73
C MET A 519 -12.43 15.29 12.99
N THR A 520 -12.17 14.05 12.60
CA THR A 520 -13.07 13.23 11.79
C THR A 520 -13.76 12.15 12.63
N ASP A 521 -14.87 11.61 12.14
CA ASP A 521 -15.55 10.47 12.77
C ASP A 521 -14.64 9.22 12.89
N ASN A 522 -13.63 9.11 12.03
CA ASN A 522 -12.59 8.09 12.13
C ASN A 522 -11.80 8.17 13.45
N CYS A 523 -11.50 9.38 13.94
CA CYS A 523 -10.79 9.58 15.20
C CYS A 523 -11.64 9.07 16.38
N TYR A 524 -12.94 9.38 16.40
CA TYR A 524 -13.85 8.87 17.43
C TYR A 524 -13.97 7.35 17.41
N GLN A 525 -14.11 6.74 16.22
CA GLN A 525 -14.19 5.28 16.11
C GLN A 525 -12.91 4.58 16.55
N MET A 526 -11.74 5.15 16.22
CA MET A 526 -10.44 4.59 16.61
C MET A 526 -10.25 4.63 18.13
N GLU A 527 -10.51 5.77 18.78
CA GLU A 527 -10.36 5.88 20.24
C GLU A 527 -11.42 5.05 20.97
N TYR A 528 -12.64 4.99 20.44
CA TYR A 528 -13.66 4.08 20.96
C TYR A 528 -13.23 2.62 20.86
N ALA A 529 -12.65 2.21 19.72
CA ALA A 529 -12.11 0.87 19.55
C ALA A 529 -11.02 0.58 20.59
N ALA A 530 -10.11 1.53 20.77
CA ALA A 530 -8.99 1.39 21.67
C ALA A 530 -9.40 1.35 23.14
N ASP A 531 -10.46 2.05 23.54
CA ASP A 531 -10.94 2.10 24.93
C ASP A 531 -11.77 0.86 25.32
N TYR A 532 -12.55 0.32 24.38
CA TYR A 532 -13.59 -0.67 24.69
C TYR A 532 -13.35 -2.08 24.17
N PHE A 533 -12.34 -2.29 23.31
CA PHE A 533 -12.05 -3.61 22.73
C PHE A 533 -10.66 -4.08 23.10
N GLU A 534 -10.54 -5.37 23.40
CA GLU A 534 -9.29 -5.98 23.82
C GLU A 534 -8.35 -6.16 22.62
N HIS A 535 -7.06 -5.85 22.79
CA HIS A 535 -6.03 -6.13 21.79
C HIS A 535 -5.24 -7.37 22.19
N PHE A 536 -4.58 -7.98 21.21
CA PHE A 536 -3.72 -9.13 21.45
C PHE A 536 -2.53 -8.79 22.37
N ASP A 537 -2.22 -9.69 23.30
CA ASP A 537 -0.99 -9.61 24.09
C ASP A 537 0.19 -10.06 23.21
N VAL A 538 0.84 -9.09 22.57
CA VAL A 538 1.99 -9.33 21.68
C VAL A 538 3.13 -10.10 22.36
N THR A 539 3.20 -10.10 23.71
CA THR A 539 4.24 -10.83 24.43
C THR A 539 4.14 -12.35 24.31
N LYS A 540 2.96 -12.87 23.92
CA LYS A 540 2.77 -14.29 23.58
C LYS A 540 3.59 -14.72 22.36
N LEU A 541 4.05 -13.79 21.52
CA LEU A 541 4.87 -14.08 20.34
C LEU A 541 6.38 -14.12 20.62
N LYS A 542 6.81 -13.90 21.87
CA LYS A 542 8.24 -13.79 22.23
C LYS A 542 9.08 -14.96 21.71
N ASP A 543 8.64 -16.19 21.93
CA ASP A 543 9.44 -17.39 21.63
C ASP A 543 9.54 -17.68 20.13
N ILE A 544 8.46 -17.45 19.37
CA ILE A 544 8.46 -17.59 17.91
C ILE A 544 9.29 -16.49 17.23
N VAL A 545 9.25 -15.26 17.73
CA VAL A 545 9.98 -14.13 17.13
C VAL A 545 11.48 -14.25 17.44
N LYS A 546 11.87 -14.59 18.68
CA LYS A 546 13.28 -14.80 19.06
C LYS A 546 13.96 -15.92 18.29
N SER A 547 13.20 -16.94 17.92
CA SER A 547 13.70 -18.09 17.17
C SER A 547 13.65 -17.87 15.64
N GLY A 548 13.33 -16.66 15.18
CA GLY A 548 13.27 -16.33 13.76
C GLY A 548 12.21 -17.13 12.99
N GLY A 549 11.09 -17.46 13.64
CA GLY A 549 10.02 -18.25 13.04
C GLY A 549 10.31 -19.77 13.01
N SER A 550 11.13 -20.28 13.93
CA SER A 550 11.34 -21.73 14.11
C SER A 550 10.75 -22.29 15.40
N GLY A 551 10.28 -21.41 16.30
CA GLY A 551 9.63 -21.75 17.55
C GLY A 551 8.22 -22.33 17.39
N SER A 552 7.73 -22.99 18.43
CA SER A 552 6.38 -23.57 18.47
C SER A 552 5.39 -22.60 19.12
N LEU A 553 4.22 -22.43 18.50
CA LEU A 553 3.08 -21.69 19.07
C LEU A 553 2.12 -22.59 19.86
N ASN A 554 2.43 -23.89 20.01
CA ASN A 554 1.49 -24.87 20.56
C ASN A 554 1.04 -24.54 22.00
N SER A 555 1.88 -23.87 22.79
CA SER A 555 1.58 -23.49 24.17
C SER A 555 0.68 -22.26 24.31
N VAL A 556 0.43 -21.53 23.22
CA VAL A 556 -0.34 -20.27 23.22
C VAL A 556 -1.50 -20.30 22.22
N LEU A 557 -1.83 -21.45 21.63
CA LEU A 557 -2.91 -21.57 20.64
C LEU A 557 -4.22 -21.01 21.19
N ASP A 558 -4.61 -21.35 22.42
CA ASP A 558 -5.87 -20.90 23.01
C ASP A 558 -6.00 -19.37 23.15
N GLN A 559 -4.91 -18.61 22.98
CA GLN A 559 -4.88 -17.15 23.04
C GLN A 559 -5.21 -16.47 21.70
N PHE A 560 -5.44 -17.22 20.62
CA PHE A 560 -5.77 -16.67 19.30
C PHE A 560 -7.28 -16.71 18.99
N GLY A 561 -8.13 -16.69 20.02
CA GLY A 561 -9.57 -16.49 19.87
C GLY A 561 -9.92 -15.05 19.48
N PRO A 562 -11.15 -14.78 19.05
CA PRO A 562 -11.63 -13.43 18.76
C PRO A 562 -11.61 -12.51 19.98
N GLU A 563 -11.92 -13.05 21.17
CA GLU A 563 -11.94 -12.30 22.45
C GLU A 563 -10.55 -11.72 22.84
N GLN A 564 -9.45 -12.30 22.34
CA GLN A 564 -8.09 -11.81 22.61
C GLN A 564 -7.51 -10.97 21.45
N GLN A 565 -8.26 -10.66 20.39
CA GLN A 565 -7.72 -9.89 19.24
C GLN A 565 -8.78 -8.97 18.61
N GLU A 566 -9.64 -8.39 19.44
CA GLU A 566 -10.80 -7.62 19.00
C GLU A 566 -10.39 -6.37 18.22
N MET A 567 -9.40 -5.63 18.71
CA MET A 567 -8.86 -4.46 18.00
C MET A 567 -8.30 -4.84 16.62
N GLU A 568 -7.53 -5.94 16.52
CA GLU A 568 -6.98 -6.42 15.26
C GLU A 568 -8.09 -6.88 14.32
N TYR A 569 -9.13 -7.55 14.83
CA TYR A 569 -10.29 -7.93 14.03
C TYR A 569 -11.06 -6.72 13.51
N ILE A 570 -11.30 -5.71 14.34
CA ILE A 570 -11.92 -4.44 13.93
C ILE A 570 -11.11 -3.80 12.80
N LEU A 571 -9.79 -3.79 12.93
CA LEU A 571 -8.86 -3.20 11.96
C LEU A 571 -8.82 -3.99 10.63
N TYR A 572 -8.62 -5.31 10.68
CA TYR A 572 -8.29 -6.13 9.51
C TYR A 572 -9.45 -7.00 9.00
N GLY A 573 -10.32 -7.49 9.86
CA GLY A 573 -11.54 -8.23 9.49
C GLY A 573 -11.33 -9.65 8.98
N PHE A 574 -10.19 -10.30 9.25
CA PHE A 574 -9.99 -11.71 8.90
C PHE A 574 -10.80 -12.62 9.85
N HIS A 575 -11.60 -13.52 9.28
CA HIS A 575 -12.39 -14.50 10.04
C HIS A 575 -11.62 -15.81 10.30
N ASN A 576 -10.39 -15.73 10.80
CA ASN A 576 -9.61 -16.91 11.16
C ASN A 576 -8.60 -16.62 12.29
N PRO A 577 -8.24 -17.66 13.08
CA PRO A 577 -7.19 -17.55 14.08
C PRO A 577 -5.84 -17.15 13.45
N GLY A 578 -5.26 -16.06 13.96
CA GLY A 578 -3.92 -15.60 13.58
C GLY A 578 -3.87 -14.64 12.39
N GLY A 579 -4.89 -14.60 11.52
CA GLY A 579 -4.89 -13.70 10.36
C GLY A 579 -4.80 -12.22 10.72
N ASN A 580 -5.58 -11.77 11.72
CA ASN A 580 -5.56 -10.38 12.17
C ASN A 580 -4.25 -10.02 12.89
N VAL A 581 -3.75 -10.91 13.76
CA VAL A 581 -2.47 -10.73 14.44
C VAL A 581 -1.30 -10.72 13.45
N ALA A 582 -1.34 -11.56 12.40
CA ALA A 582 -0.33 -11.58 11.35
C ALA A 582 -0.32 -10.26 10.56
N ALA A 583 -1.50 -9.71 10.24
CA ALA A 583 -1.61 -8.42 9.57
C ALA A 583 -1.07 -7.28 10.46
N ALA A 584 -1.45 -7.24 11.74
CA ALA A 584 -0.90 -6.31 12.72
C ALA A 584 0.62 -6.38 12.78
N TYR A 585 1.17 -7.58 12.98
CA TYR A 585 2.61 -7.81 13.03
C TYR A 585 3.32 -7.31 11.77
N GLY A 586 2.75 -7.59 10.59
CA GLY A 586 3.30 -7.17 9.30
C GLY A 586 3.34 -5.65 9.14
N GLU A 587 2.27 -4.95 9.51
CA GLU A 587 2.21 -3.48 9.43
C GLU A 587 3.10 -2.78 10.46
N ILE A 588 3.24 -3.33 11.66
CA ILE A 588 4.24 -2.84 12.64
C ILE A 588 5.63 -3.03 12.06
N PHE A 589 5.96 -4.22 11.54
CA PHE A 589 7.26 -4.48 10.93
C PHE A 589 7.57 -3.50 9.79
N ALA A 590 6.62 -3.25 8.88
CA ALA A 590 6.78 -2.29 7.80
C ALA A 590 7.02 -0.86 8.32
N SER A 591 6.26 -0.44 9.33
CA SER A 591 6.44 0.87 9.97
C SER A 591 7.81 1.01 10.62
N ARG A 592 8.29 -0.04 11.30
CA ARG A 592 9.65 -0.09 11.87
C ARG A 592 10.72 -0.09 10.79
N LEU A 593 10.52 -0.83 9.70
CA LEU A 593 11.42 -0.87 8.57
C LEU A 593 11.59 0.52 7.95
N ALA A 594 10.52 1.30 7.77
CA ALA A 594 10.61 2.68 7.30
C ALA A 594 11.49 3.54 8.22
N VAL A 595 11.20 3.52 9.53
CA VAL A 595 11.95 4.31 10.52
C VAL A 595 13.41 3.91 10.59
N ARG A 596 13.71 2.61 10.63
CA ARG A 596 15.09 2.12 10.70
C ARG A 596 15.83 2.29 9.38
N THR A 597 15.16 2.28 8.22
CA THR A 597 15.78 2.60 6.93
C THR A 597 16.19 4.08 6.87
N MET A 598 15.34 4.98 7.38
CA MET A 598 15.72 6.40 7.57
C MET A 598 17.00 6.53 8.39
N GLU A 599 17.10 5.82 9.51
CA GLU A 599 18.33 5.83 10.33
C GLU A 599 19.52 5.22 9.59
N GLY A 600 19.28 4.16 8.82
CA GLY A 600 20.26 3.49 7.99
C GLY A 600 20.91 4.44 6.98
N PHE A 601 20.16 5.38 6.40
CA PHE A 601 20.76 6.41 5.54
C PHE A 601 21.71 7.33 6.30
N ILE A 602 21.32 7.77 7.50
CA ILE A 602 22.16 8.63 8.34
C ILE A 602 23.46 7.89 8.70
N LYS A 603 23.34 6.63 9.16
CA LYS A 603 24.47 5.79 9.58
C LYS A 603 25.43 5.44 8.44
N ASN A 604 24.92 5.25 7.23
CA ASN A 604 25.71 4.79 6.07
C ASN A 604 25.98 5.89 5.04
N SER A 605 25.73 7.16 5.37
CA SER A 605 25.86 8.30 4.45
C SER A 605 27.25 8.48 3.82
N SER A 606 28.30 7.89 4.41
CA SER A 606 29.68 7.97 3.93
C SER A 606 30.08 6.90 2.89
N ALA A 607 29.18 5.98 2.50
CA ALA A 607 29.54 4.83 1.63
C ALA A 607 29.81 5.19 0.14
N GLY A 608 29.78 6.47 -0.23
CA GLY A 608 30.36 7.00 -1.49
C GLY A 608 29.50 6.84 -2.76
N ASN A 609 28.63 5.83 -2.85
CA ASN A 609 27.71 5.59 -3.96
C ASN A 609 26.24 5.55 -3.47
N PRO A 610 25.31 6.26 -4.12
CA PRO A 610 23.93 6.38 -3.62
C PRO A 610 23.12 5.07 -3.61
N LEU A 611 23.33 4.16 -4.57
CA LEU A 611 22.63 2.86 -4.57
C LEU A 611 23.21 1.92 -3.50
N LEU A 612 24.53 1.95 -3.28
CA LEU A 612 25.13 1.22 -2.15
C LEU A 612 24.63 1.76 -0.80
N ILE A 613 24.51 3.08 -0.66
CA ILE A 613 23.95 3.70 0.55
C ILE A 613 22.51 3.22 0.77
N LEU A 614 21.67 3.20 -0.28
CA LEU A 614 20.31 2.67 -0.17
C LEU A 614 20.30 1.19 0.26
N ALA A 615 21.12 0.34 -0.37
CA ALA A 615 21.20 -1.08 -0.02
C ALA A 615 21.62 -1.28 1.45
N LEU A 616 22.62 -0.53 1.93
CA LEU A 616 23.07 -0.56 3.32
C LEU A 616 22.00 -0.02 4.29
N ALA A 617 21.29 1.04 3.89
CA ALA A 617 20.20 1.61 4.67
C ALA A 617 19.04 0.62 4.84
N LEU A 618 18.66 -0.09 3.77
CA LEU A 618 17.65 -1.14 3.79
C LEU A 618 18.09 -2.34 4.64
N LEU A 619 19.35 -2.79 4.49
CA LEU A 619 19.89 -3.86 5.33
C LEU A 619 19.82 -3.48 6.81
N TYR A 620 20.31 -2.29 7.17
CA TYR A 620 20.22 -1.76 8.53
C TYR A 620 18.77 -1.69 9.00
N GLY A 621 17.88 -1.20 8.14
CA GLY A 621 16.45 -1.10 8.36
C GLY A 621 15.82 -2.43 8.73
N ILE A 622 16.09 -3.48 7.93
CA ILE A 622 15.56 -4.83 8.13
C ILE A 622 16.09 -5.43 9.43
N GLU A 623 17.40 -5.35 9.67
CA GLU A 623 18.01 -5.94 10.87
C GLU A 623 17.46 -5.30 12.15
N HIS A 624 17.35 -3.98 12.17
CA HIS A 624 16.85 -3.27 13.35
C HIS A 624 15.33 -3.36 13.49
N ALA A 625 14.57 -3.47 12.39
CA ALA A 625 13.14 -3.75 12.46
C ALA A 625 12.87 -5.15 13.04
N ILE A 626 13.65 -6.17 12.69
CA ILE A 626 13.56 -7.50 13.32
C ILE A 626 13.85 -7.40 14.83
N GLN A 627 14.90 -6.67 15.22
CA GLN A 627 15.24 -6.46 16.64
C GLN A 627 14.14 -5.68 17.38
N ASP A 628 13.51 -4.70 16.73
CA ASP A 628 12.38 -3.96 17.27
C ASP A 628 11.19 -4.89 17.50
N MET A 629 10.87 -5.78 16.56
CA MET A 629 9.79 -6.77 16.73
C MET A 629 10.08 -7.74 17.89
N VAL A 630 11.34 -8.19 18.04
CA VAL A 630 11.75 -8.98 19.21
C VAL A 630 11.48 -8.20 20.49
N THR A 631 11.93 -6.95 20.55
CA THR A 631 11.78 -6.10 21.75
C THR A 631 10.31 -5.82 22.08
N LEU A 632 9.48 -5.59 21.06
CA LEU A 632 8.04 -5.39 21.20
C LEU A 632 7.37 -6.63 21.79
N CYS A 633 7.72 -7.82 21.29
CA CYS A 633 7.23 -9.09 21.82
C CYS A 633 7.83 -9.44 23.19
N GLU A 634 8.88 -8.75 23.66
CA GLU A 634 9.42 -8.95 25.00
C GLU A 634 8.79 -8.02 26.04
N LYS A 635 8.53 -6.77 25.66
CA LYS A 635 8.19 -5.69 26.59
C LYS A 635 6.79 -5.11 26.40
N GLY A 636 6.15 -5.37 25.26
CA GLY A 636 4.88 -4.75 24.86
C GLY A 636 5.02 -3.33 24.31
N SER A 637 6.22 -2.74 24.38
CA SER A 637 6.52 -1.41 23.86
C SER A 637 7.98 -1.29 23.38
N ILE A 638 8.22 -0.31 22.51
CA ILE A 638 9.54 0.00 21.93
C ILE A 638 9.72 1.50 21.70
N PRO A 639 10.94 2.04 21.84
CA PRO A 639 11.22 3.41 21.42
C PRO A 639 11.04 3.57 19.90
N LEU A 640 10.49 4.69 19.47
CA LEU A 640 10.24 5.02 18.07
C LEU A 640 11.54 4.93 17.25
N SER A 641 12.64 5.48 17.78
CA SER A 641 13.91 5.53 17.07
C SER A 641 15.10 5.69 18.02
N ASP A 642 16.32 5.55 17.52
CA ASP A 642 17.55 5.86 18.24
C ASP A 642 17.74 7.35 18.52
N TYR A 643 17.19 8.20 17.65
CA TYR A 643 17.24 9.66 17.78
C TYR A 643 16.01 10.20 18.52
N PHE A 644 14.87 9.50 18.42
CA PHE A 644 13.61 9.89 19.05
C PHE A 644 13.15 8.82 20.04
N LYS A 645 13.49 8.99 21.32
CA LYS A 645 13.26 8.02 22.41
C LYS A 645 11.83 8.01 22.95
N VAL A 646 10.86 8.20 22.07
CA VAL A 646 9.44 8.16 22.41
C VAL A 646 8.95 6.71 22.41
N GLU A 647 8.43 6.22 23.53
CA GLU A 647 7.89 4.85 23.63
C GLU A 647 6.54 4.73 22.88
N LEU A 648 6.44 3.67 22.07
CA LEU A 648 5.22 3.23 21.41
C LEU A 648 4.89 1.82 21.88
N SER A 649 3.71 1.67 22.46
CA SER A 649 3.14 0.36 22.81
C SER A 649 2.53 -0.32 21.59
N TYR A 650 2.29 -1.62 21.69
CA TYR A 650 1.53 -2.37 20.67
C TYR A 650 0.14 -1.75 20.42
N ARG A 651 -0.57 -1.34 21.47
CA ARG A 651 -1.86 -0.62 21.37
C ARG A 651 -1.74 0.69 20.61
N ASP A 652 -0.64 1.44 20.80
CA ASP A 652 -0.40 2.69 20.05
C ASP A 652 -0.28 2.43 18.55
N TYR A 653 0.38 1.35 18.13
CA TYR A 653 0.45 0.96 16.72
C TYR A 653 -0.93 0.64 16.13
N LEU A 654 -1.77 -0.11 16.85
CA LEU A 654 -3.13 -0.42 16.38
C LEU A 654 -4.00 0.83 16.23
N ARG A 655 -3.89 1.78 17.17
CA ARG A 655 -4.54 3.10 17.08
C ARG A 655 -4.11 3.85 15.82
N ILE A 656 -2.80 3.88 15.56
CA ILE A 656 -2.21 4.51 14.38
C ILE A 656 -2.73 3.85 13.09
N PHE A 657 -2.80 2.53 13.02
CA PHE A 657 -3.23 1.82 11.82
C PHE A 657 -4.74 1.90 11.58
N MET A 658 -5.57 1.92 12.64
CA MET A 658 -7.00 2.23 12.51
C MET A 658 -7.22 3.61 11.91
N LEU A 659 -6.40 4.58 12.28
CA LEU A 659 -6.45 5.90 11.69
C LEU A 659 -6.10 5.86 10.19
N LEU A 660 -5.02 5.16 9.83
CA LEU A 660 -4.55 4.99 8.44
C LEU A 660 -5.59 4.36 7.52
N HIS A 661 -6.29 3.35 8.00
CA HIS A 661 -7.26 2.60 7.20
C HIS A 661 -8.54 3.41 6.92
N GLY A 662 -8.70 4.58 7.53
CA GLY A 662 -9.85 5.46 7.32
C GLY A 662 -11.12 4.96 8.00
N GLN A 663 -12.24 5.66 7.79
CA GLN A 663 -13.56 5.21 8.24
C GLN A 663 -14.10 4.15 7.27
N SER A 664 -14.71 3.08 7.80
CA SER A 664 -15.49 2.14 7.00
C SER A 664 -16.71 1.62 7.74
N ASP A 665 -17.81 1.45 7.02
CA ASP A 665 -19.04 0.83 7.51
C ASP A 665 -18.80 -0.61 8.00
N GLU A 666 -17.84 -1.30 7.38
CA GLU A 666 -17.40 -2.63 7.78
C GLU A 666 -16.78 -2.63 9.18
N ARG A 667 -16.07 -1.57 9.56
CA ARG A 667 -15.53 -1.44 10.91
C ARG A 667 -16.64 -1.38 11.95
N LEU A 668 -17.69 -0.59 11.67
CA LEU A 668 -18.87 -0.51 12.54
C LEU A 668 -19.55 -1.88 12.67
N SER A 669 -19.72 -2.59 11.55
CA SER A 669 -20.26 -3.96 11.56
C SER A 669 -19.39 -4.92 12.38
N ARG A 670 -18.06 -4.83 12.29
CA ARG A 670 -17.15 -5.69 13.08
C ARG A 670 -17.25 -5.39 14.58
N MET A 671 -17.34 -4.11 14.98
CA MET A 671 -17.58 -3.72 16.36
C MET A 671 -18.91 -4.25 16.89
N LEU A 672 -20.00 -4.09 16.12
CA LEU A 672 -21.33 -4.58 16.50
C LEU A 672 -21.39 -6.11 16.59
N ALA A 673 -20.69 -6.81 15.70
CA ALA A 673 -20.55 -8.26 15.74
C ALA A 673 -19.80 -8.74 17.00
N LEU A 674 -18.73 -8.06 17.39
CA LEU A 674 -18.00 -8.34 18.64
C LEU A 674 -18.84 -8.05 19.88
N ILE A 675 -19.54 -6.90 19.92
CA ILE A 675 -20.47 -6.58 21.01
C ILE A 675 -21.51 -7.71 21.18
N ARG A 676 -22.08 -8.19 20.06
CA ARG A 676 -23.03 -9.30 20.09
C ARG A 676 -22.40 -10.61 20.58
N LEU A 677 -21.19 -10.94 20.11
CA LEU A 677 -20.47 -12.14 20.55
C LEU A 677 -20.22 -12.11 22.06
N ASN A 678 -19.82 -10.95 22.58
CA ASN A 678 -19.36 -10.79 23.95
C ASN A 678 -20.48 -10.66 24.98
N THR A 679 -21.61 -10.06 24.59
CA THR A 679 -22.75 -9.80 25.48
C THR A 679 -23.90 -10.78 25.26
N GLY A 680 -23.95 -11.45 24.11
CA GLY A 680 -25.10 -12.22 23.65
C GLY A 680 -26.30 -11.35 23.22
N ILE A 681 -26.19 -10.03 23.31
CA ILE A 681 -27.25 -9.08 22.96
C ILE A 681 -27.14 -8.73 21.48
N ASN A 682 -28.22 -8.87 20.72
CA ASN A 682 -28.24 -8.47 19.31
C ASN A 682 -28.53 -6.96 19.15
N PRO A 683 -27.55 -6.11 18.76
CA PRO A 683 -27.74 -4.66 18.63
C PRO A 683 -28.79 -4.29 17.58
N ASP A 684 -28.99 -5.15 16.58
CA ASP A 684 -29.96 -4.97 15.49
C ASP A 684 -31.42 -4.99 15.99
N GLN A 685 -31.64 -5.51 17.20
CA GLN A 685 -32.95 -5.64 17.84
C GLN A 685 -33.11 -4.72 19.07
N ARG A 686 -32.10 -3.90 19.37
CA ARG A 686 -32.07 -3.03 20.56
C ARG A 686 -32.29 -1.59 20.13
N ASN A 687 -33.47 -1.07 20.43
CA ASN A 687 -33.88 0.27 20.01
C ASN A 687 -33.35 1.36 20.94
N THR A 688 -33.13 2.54 20.38
CA THR A 688 -32.55 3.71 21.07
C THR A 688 -33.49 4.92 21.10
N TYR A 689 -34.64 4.79 20.45
CA TYR A 689 -35.65 5.82 20.34
C TYR A 689 -37.03 5.25 20.69
N ILE A 690 -37.85 6.08 21.31
CA ILE A 690 -39.23 5.76 21.65
C ILE A 690 -40.15 6.90 21.17
N SER A 691 -41.22 6.50 20.48
CA SER A 691 -42.38 7.33 20.16
C SER A 691 -43.57 6.73 20.89
N SER A 692 -44.29 7.55 21.67
CA SER A 692 -45.48 7.11 22.37
C SER A 692 -46.68 8.00 22.06
N GLU A 693 -47.86 7.39 22.05
CA GLU A 693 -49.12 8.10 22.02
C GLU A 693 -49.93 7.74 23.26
N VAL A 694 -50.30 8.74 24.04
CA VAL A 694 -51.06 8.60 25.28
C VAL A 694 -52.38 9.33 25.14
N THR A 695 -53.48 8.60 25.34
CA THR A 695 -54.83 9.16 25.34
C THR A 695 -55.38 9.17 26.77
N ILE A 696 -55.75 10.36 27.24
CA ILE A 696 -56.29 10.56 28.59
C ILE A 696 -57.69 11.13 28.46
N ALA A 697 -58.64 10.49 29.13
CA ALA A 697 -60.04 10.86 29.12
C ALA A 697 -60.44 11.56 30.42
N MET A 698 -61.25 12.61 30.31
CA MET A 698 -61.83 13.36 31.43
C MET A 698 -63.33 13.59 31.20
N PRO A 699 -64.20 13.40 32.22
CA PRO A 699 -65.60 13.77 32.12
C PRO A 699 -65.79 15.30 32.13
N LEU A 700 -66.63 15.78 31.21
CA LEU A 700 -67.13 17.16 31.19
C LEU A 700 -68.23 17.31 32.24
N TRP A 701 -68.29 18.49 32.88
CA TRP A 701 -69.22 18.71 34.00
C TRP A 701 -70.49 19.44 33.61
N PHE A 702 -70.41 20.42 32.70
CA PHE A 702 -71.51 21.34 32.49
C PHE A 702 -72.11 21.28 31.08
N LEU A 703 -71.29 21.46 30.03
CA LEU A 703 -71.82 21.71 28.68
C LEU A 703 -71.08 20.95 27.56
N PRO A 704 -71.31 19.62 27.43
CA PRO A 704 -70.64 18.79 26.42
C PRO A 704 -70.97 19.21 24.99
N GLY A 705 -72.19 19.70 24.74
CA GLY A 705 -72.60 20.19 23.43
C GLY A 705 -71.83 21.43 22.97
N VAL A 706 -71.49 22.33 23.90
CA VAL A 706 -70.68 23.52 23.61
C VAL A 706 -69.23 23.12 23.35
N ALA A 707 -68.67 22.23 24.16
CA ALA A 707 -67.33 21.68 23.94
C ALA A 707 -67.22 20.98 22.58
N LYS A 708 -68.24 20.21 22.17
CA LYS A 708 -68.29 19.58 20.85
C LYS A 708 -68.31 20.59 19.70
N ALA A 709 -69.06 21.69 19.85
CA ALA A 709 -69.10 22.77 18.86
C ALA A 709 -67.75 23.49 18.74
N LEU A 710 -67.09 23.77 19.87
CA LEU A 710 -65.75 24.37 19.92
C LEU A 710 -64.66 23.45 19.34
N ASN A 711 -64.80 22.14 19.52
CA ASN A 711 -63.92 21.15 18.90
C ASN A 711 -64.11 21.08 17.37
N ALA A 712 -65.37 21.11 16.89
CA ALA A 712 -65.68 21.14 15.46
C ALA A 712 -65.21 22.42 14.75
N SER A 713 -65.11 23.54 15.47
CA SER A 713 -64.54 24.80 14.94
C SER A 713 -63.01 24.86 15.01
N GLY A 714 -62.34 23.81 15.51
CA GLY A 714 -60.88 23.75 15.63
C GLY A 714 -60.28 24.60 16.75
N VAL A 715 -61.10 25.08 17.69
CA VAL A 715 -60.67 25.97 18.79
C VAL A 715 -60.13 25.17 19.99
N LEU A 716 -60.49 23.90 20.11
CA LEU A 716 -60.01 22.99 21.16
C LEU A 716 -59.00 21.99 20.60
N GLU A 717 -57.84 21.91 21.23
CA GLU A 717 -56.87 20.82 21.02
C GLU A 717 -57.40 19.54 21.69
N GLY A 718 -57.55 18.43 20.98
CA GLY A 718 -58.10 17.16 21.49
C GLY A 718 -59.40 16.72 20.80
N ARG A 719 -60.12 15.74 21.37
CA ARG A 719 -61.42 15.27 20.83
C ARG A 719 -62.49 15.22 21.93
N VAL A 720 -63.74 15.54 21.56
CA VAL A 720 -64.90 15.44 22.47
C VAL A 720 -65.86 14.38 21.95
N GLU A 721 -66.07 13.31 22.72
CA GLU A 721 -67.03 12.25 22.39
C GLU A 721 -68.00 12.03 23.55
N GLY A 722 -69.30 12.19 23.28
CA GLY A 722 -70.35 12.08 24.30
C GLY A 722 -70.17 13.11 25.42
N ASN A 723 -69.90 12.62 26.64
CA ASN A 723 -69.65 13.44 27.84
C ASN A 723 -68.17 13.45 28.25
N GLN A 724 -67.26 13.06 27.36
CA GLN A 724 -65.84 12.95 27.65
C GLN A 724 -65.01 13.80 26.70
N TYR A 725 -63.99 14.42 27.27
CA TYR A 725 -62.92 15.06 26.54
C TYR A 725 -61.68 14.17 26.59
N TYR A 726 -61.03 13.99 25.45
CA TYR A 726 -59.80 13.21 25.34
C TYR A 726 -58.66 14.13 24.91
N ALA A 727 -57.61 14.13 25.71
CA ALA A 727 -56.32 14.70 25.36
C ALA A 727 -55.45 13.58 24.77
N VAL A 728 -55.01 13.76 23.52
CA VAL A 728 -54.07 12.87 22.85
C VAL A 728 -52.72 13.57 22.82
N LYS A 729 -51.70 12.93 23.40
CA LYS A 729 -50.35 13.47 23.45
C LYS A 729 -49.38 12.50 22.81
N LYS A 730 -48.55 13.03 21.90
CA LYS A 730 -47.38 12.33 21.39
C LYS A 730 -46.16 12.78 22.17
N ALA A 731 -45.40 11.83 22.69
CA ALA A 731 -44.14 12.11 23.37
C ALA A 731 -43.04 11.22 22.77
N ASP A 732 -41.95 11.88 22.40
CA ASP A 732 -40.78 11.30 21.76
C ASP A 732 -39.56 11.49 22.65
N TYR A 733 -38.66 10.50 22.70
CA TYR A 733 -37.39 10.59 23.44
C TYR A 733 -36.34 9.67 22.80
N SER A 734 -35.08 10.06 22.88
CA SER A 734 -33.93 9.24 22.51
C SER A 734 -32.88 9.30 23.62
N TYR A 735 -32.02 8.29 23.64
CA TYR A 735 -30.75 8.40 24.36
C TYR A 735 -29.84 9.47 23.76
#